data_AF-A0AAU7G6G1-F1
#
_entry.id   AF-A0AAU7G6G1-F1
#
_cell.length_a   1.000
_cell.length_b   1.000
_cell.length_c   1.000
_cell.angle_alpha   90.00
_cell.angle_beta   90.00
_cell.angle_gamma   90.00
#
_symmetry.space_group_name_H-M   'P 1'
#
loop_
_entity.id
_entity.type
_entity.pdbx_description
1 polymer ?
#
loop_
_entity_poly.entity_id
_entity_poly.type
_entity_poly.pdbx_seq_one_letter_code
_entity_poly.pdbx_strand_id
1 'polypeptide(L)'
;MSIATALVILGVAAIPTSAQAVAQSMNRAETTATAPSPADCPAAVPNPTSGNVSDYRLDSNVVGAGRWSYESIDGDAVNLLHKGGAGSFASDEWAADTTKPEHAWFVKADGSIGTDWRPIAETYTVPDIADGKNVHIAGSFTSPGGRFRVLLSHDGRSDSIGSASTFRELFTYTGTSTTFDLNVTAAAGDDILFVDDGVSTWWVPGSLKATVTTQLSTPPAVVTAKPGAGAIDAGDAVALSSATDGACIAYTTDGSDPTTSGTAKTYAEPITITADTDIKAVAISKTGAPSAVSDLPFVLNEPFRAFAGINQAGSTGLTAGVQWSRQDFDWGSVEPAKGQIDKAALAEYVRQFREAKAHGETILPVLAYTAGWAANRTGYSYDFHGTTYVYGPVLSEQNGSFTRQLTTKDSSGKVIESKQVQTNIGRTPPQDPADWTAFVKLAVDTLKPLGITYFQVWNEAYPGSGFWEGGMDQYMRDIQLPAAEVIHAAGVKLVYGGWICGAPLSEYIALLDKWKAWKSIDVYDMHYMPIGTMQTIYAAAQKRGIKNPSVWQTEIGFTTEDKFIADIYPRVFQWALSKGTKNIDQTKLIYFADWSPSDPAAFGYNRTIRSGSGLSTKGKTLVTLASLLRGTKAETYTDFTTDPGLKPELNEALSTANGFRLDDDRVVLAIDLKRQNQADIFEDQATGDTIHLNFGNPTMTVTLRNVHHVTSLDRVDLFGNKTPLTWKSTGKNTIQVQVPIIDADPTVHDLNQTENEDVFYLSLTQG
;
A
#
# COMPACT_ATOMS: atom_id res chain seq x y z
N MET A 1 -48.40 -62.23 32.79
CA MET A 1 -48.44 -62.88 34.12
C MET A 1 -47.23 -62.39 34.90
N SER A 2 -47.42 -62.01 36.18
CA SER A 2 -46.43 -61.55 37.18
C SER A 2 -45.54 -60.34 36.81
N ILE A 3 -45.37 -59.25 37.59
CA ILE A 3 -45.31 -58.99 39.06
C ILE A 3 -43.95 -59.46 39.64
N ALA A 4 -43.15 -58.68 40.42
CA ALA A 4 -43.30 -57.39 41.14
C ALA A 4 -42.05 -56.47 40.89
N THR A 5 -41.98 -55.13 41.12
CA THR A 5 -42.31 -54.24 42.29
C THR A 5 -41.27 -54.37 43.43
N ALA A 6 -40.71 -53.35 44.11
CA ALA A 6 -41.07 -51.94 44.43
C ALA A 6 -39.89 -50.93 44.17
N LEU A 7 -40.01 -49.58 44.03
CA LEU A 7 -40.68 -48.49 44.81
C LEU A 7 -39.89 -48.13 46.11
N VAL A 8 -39.62 -46.86 46.53
CA VAL A 8 -40.48 -45.65 46.66
C VAL A 8 -39.75 -44.27 46.55
N ILE A 9 -40.47 -43.30 45.92
CA ILE A 9 -40.61 -41.80 46.00
C ILE A 9 -39.92 -41.09 47.24
N LEU A 10 -39.55 -39.78 47.35
CA LEU A 10 -39.89 -38.43 46.80
C LEU A 10 -38.61 -37.54 46.62
N GLY A 11 -38.61 -36.29 46.11
CA GLY A 11 -39.62 -35.43 45.44
C GLY A 11 -39.81 -33.99 46.01
N VAL A 12 -40.12 -32.99 45.14
CA VAL A 12 -40.76 -31.63 45.36
C VAL A 12 -39.95 -30.34 44.95
N ALA A 13 -40.63 -29.45 44.19
CA ALA A 13 -40.51 -27.97 43.99
C ALA A 13 -39.30 -27.23 43.33
N ALA A 14 -39.38 -27.01 42.00
CA ALA A 14 -39.59 -25.73 41.27
C ALA A 14 -38.94 -24.34 41.62
N ILE A 15 -38.35 -23.70 40.57
CA ILE A 15 -38.31 -22.22 40.25
C ILE A 15 -37.40 -21.32 41.14
N PRO A 16 -36.79 -20.16 40.71
CA PRO A 16 -36.83 -19.39 39.43
C PRO A 16 -35.44 -19.09 38.77
N THR A 17 -35.44 -18.17 37.80
CA THR A 17 -34.31 -17.48 37.13
C THR A 17 -33.49 -16.51 38.00
N SER A 18 -32.19 -16.35 37.73
CA SER A 18 -31.48 -15.04 37.64
C SER A 18 -30.04 -15.20 37.09
N ALA A 19 -29.32 -14.09 36.92
CA ALA A 19 -27.97 -14.04 36.34
C ALA A 19 -26.84 -13.96 37.41
N GLN A 20 -25.61 -13.73 36.93
CA GLN A 20 -24.37 -13.38 37.66
C GLN A 20 -23.53 -14.50 38.31
N ALA A 21 -22.36 -14.73 37.68
CA ALA A 21 -21.02 -14.46 38.23
C ALA A 21 -20.06 -15.65 38.53
N VAL A 22 -18.80 -15.23 38.76
CA VAL A 22 -17.66 -15.97 39.31
C VAL A 22 -16.97 -16.95 38.37
N ALA A 23 -16.06 -16.42 37.54
CA ALA A 23 -14.83 -17.13 37.22
C ALA A 23 -13.86 -17.03 38.40
N GLN A 24 -13.15 -18.13 38.72
CA GLN A 24 -12.03 -18.13 39.66
C GLN A 24 -10.76 -18.61 38.97
N SER A 25 -9.97 -17.63 38.51
CA SER A 25 -8.65 -17.32 39.07
C SER A 25 -7.71 -18.50 39.40
N MET A 26 -6.92 -18.93 38.41
CA MET A 26 -5.60 -19.52 38.70
C MET A 26 -4.58 -18.40 38.87
N ASN A 27 -4.10 -18.21 40.11
CA ASN A 27 -3.09 -17.19 40.40
C ASN A 27 -1.72 -17.57 39.80
N ARG A 28 -1.28 -16.81 38.81
CA ARG A 28 0.15 -16.55 38.59
C ARG A 28 0.36 -15.04 38.57
N ALA A 29 1.20 -14.55 39.46
CA ALA A 29 1.35 -13.11 39.68
C ALA A 29 2.25 -12.48 38.61
N GLU A 30 1.67 -12.13 37.46
CA GLU A 30 2.19 -11.05 36.63
C GLU A 30 1.65 -9.74 37.21
N THR A 31 2.57 -8.88 37.67
CA THR A 31 2.22 -7.56 38.20
C THR A 31 1.76 -6.68 37.05
N THR A 32 0.45 -6.47 36.95
CA THR A 32 -0.14 -5.47 36.04
C THR A 32 0.35 -4.08 36.42
N ALA A 33 1.41 -3.62 35.77
CA ALA A 33 1.83 -2.23 35.83
C ALA A 33 0.73 -1.38 35.18
N THR A 34 -0.06 -0.68 36.01
CA THR A 34 -0.93 0.39 35.54
C THR A 34 -0.08 1.41 34.82
N ALA A 35 -0.36 1.66 33.54
CA ALA A 35 0.33 2.69 32.78
C ALA A 35 0.20 4.05 33.50
N PRO A 36 1.28 4.84 33.61
CA PRO A 36 1.20 6.15 34.23
C PRO A 36 0.33 7.08 33.39
N SER A 37 -0.51 7.87 34.06
CA SER A 37 -1.18 9.02 33.43
C SER A 37 -0.13 9.96 32.83
N PRO A 38 -0.33 10.52 31.63
CA PRO A 38 0.69 11.30 30.93
C PRO A 38 0.96 12.63 31.63
N ALA A 39 2.03 12.66 32.41
CA ALA A 39 2.81 13.87 32.70
C ALA A 39 4.15 13.75 31.97
N ASP A 40 4.63 14.88 31.43
CA ASP A 40 6.00 15.06 30.93
C ASP A 40 6.45 14.14 29.78
N CYS A 41 5.57 13.89 28.79
CA CYS A 41 6.06 13.58 27.45
C CYS A 41 6.72 14.84 26.84
N PRO A 42 8.02 14.80 26.46
CA PRO A 42 8.67 15.94 25.84
C PRO A 42 8.09 16.22 24.45
N ALA A 43 8.08 17.50 24.05
CA ALA A 43 7.80 17.86 22.66
C ALA A 43 8.85 17.25 21.72
N ALA A 44 8.44 16.86 20.51
CA ALA A 44 9.36 16.38 19.49
C ALA A 44 10.29 17.52 19.03
N VAL A 45 11.59 17.35 19.20
CA VAL A 45 12.61 18.31 18.72
C VAL A 45 13.16 17.81 17.38
N PRO A 46 13.17 18.60 16.29
CA PRO A 46 13.68 18.15 15.00
C PRO A 46 15.12 17.62 15.10
N ASN A 47 15.35 16.38 14.66
CA ASN A 47 16.63 15.71 14.84
C ASN A 47 17.62 16.01 13.69
N PRO A 48 18.76 16.69 13.93
CA PRO A 48 19.78 16.93 12.92
C PRO A 48 20.58 15.66 12.60
N THR A 49 21.28 15.65 11.45
CA THR A 49 22.07 14.50 10.99
C THR A 49 23.49 14.49 11.59
N SER A 50 24.02 13.29 11.82
CA SER A 50 25.26 13.08 12.59
C SER A 50 26.55 13.22 11.76
N GLY A 51 27.56 13.87 12.32
CA GLY A 51 28.95 13.78 11.88
C GLY A 51 29.91 13.72 13.06
N ASN A 52 30.67 12.63 13.19
CA ASN A 52 31.75 12.54 14.18
C ASN A 52 32.99 13.26 13.64
N VAL A 53 33.67 14.04 14.49
CA VAL A 53 35.00 14.60 14.21
C VAL A 53 36.02 13.98 15.18
N SER A 54 37.18 13.60 14.67
CA SER A 54 38.21 12.80 15.35
C SER A 54 39.20 13.64 16.17
N ASP A 55 39.93 12.97 17.09
CA ASP A 55 41.08 13.47 17.87
C ASP A 55 41.77 14.72 17.29
N TYR A 56 41.59 15.86 17.94
CA TYR A 56 42.46 17.01 17.71
C TYR A 56 43.78 16.79 18.43
N ARG A 57 44.88 16.92 17.69
CA ARG A 57 46.24 16.92 18.25
C ARG A 57 46.97 18.19 17.82
N LEU A 58 47.53 18.89 18.80
CA LEU A 58 48.74 19.69 18.58
C LEU A 58 49.94 18.74 18.46
N ASP A 59 50.09 18.14 17.28
CA ASP A 59 51.24 17.33 16.84
C ASP A 59 51.97 18.11 15.73
N SER A 60 53.30 18.12 15.75
CA SER A 60 54.11 18.94 14.84
C SER A 60 54.05 18.46 13.38
N ASN A 61 53.93 19.41 12.44
CA ASN A 61 54.15 19.28 10.99
C ASN A 61 53.28 18.26 10.22
N VAL A 62 52.04 18.63 9.89
CA VAL A 62 51.40 18.17 8.64
C VAL A 62 50.67 19.32 7.93
N VAL A 63 51.39 20.07 7.09
CA VAL A 63 50.77 21.03 6.15
C VAL A 63 50.42 20.31 4.85
N GLY A 64 49.14 19.97 4.67
CA GLY A 64 48.60 19.60 3.36
C GLY A 64 48.52 20.84 2.45
N ALA A 65 48.92 20.69 1.18
CA ALA A 65 49.02 21.83 0.27
C ALA A 65 47.66 22.27 -0.31
N GLY A 66 47.16 23.43 0.15
CA GLY A 66 46.10 24.16 -0.57
C GLY A 66 45.20 25.03 0.33
N ARG A 67 45.17 26.34 0.04
CA ARG A 67 44.29 27.38 0.62
C ARG A 67 44.39 27.63 2.13
N TRP A 68 45.15 28.67 2.48
CA TRP A 68 44.70 29.69 3.42
C TRP A 68 44.95 31.06 2.81
N SER A 69 44.09 32.04 3.10
CA SER A 69 44.20 33.42 2.64
C SER A 69 44.39 34.36 3.82
N TYR A 70 45.30 35.31 3.71
CA TYR A 70 45.46 36.43 4.63
C TYR A 70 45.33 37.73 3.84
N GLU A 71 44.54 38.67 4.35
CA GLU A 71 44.41 40.02 3.81
C GLU A 71 44.63 41.01 4.96
N SER A 72 45.45 42.03 4.74
CA SER A 72 45.90 42.93 5.80
C SER A 72 44.91 44.06 6.05
N ILE A 73 44.46 44.21 7.30
CA ILE A 73 43.63 45.33 7.74
C ILE A 73 44.53 46.48 8.21
N ASP A 74 44.54 47.59 7.46
CA ASP A 74 44.29 48.93 8.02
C ASP A 74 44.03 49.97 6.91
N GLY A 75 43.38 51.08 7.26
CA GLY A 75 42.61 51.90 6.31
C GLY A 75 43.30 53.10 5.62
N ASP A 76 42.72 53.45 4.47
CA ASP A 76 42.78 54.72 3.70
C ASP A 76 44.16 55.33 3.37
N ALA A 77 44.57 55.20 2.09
CA ALA A 77 45.60 56.03 1.47
C ALA A 77 45.38 56.17 -0.06
N VAL A 78 44.82 57.29 -0.50
CA VAL A 78 44.77 57.65 -1.93
C VAL A 78 46.11 58.24 -2.39
N ASN A 79 46.58 57.84 -3.59
CA ASN A 79 47.75 58.32 -4.38
C ASN A 79 49.06 57.50 -4.29
N LEU A 80 49.94 57.74 -5.29
CA LEU A 80 51.33 57.20 -5.46
C LEU A 80 51.39 55.69 -5.77
N LEU A 81 51.38 55.20 -7.02
CA LEU A 81 51.75 55.76 -8.32
C LEU A 81 53.27 56.08 -8.50
N HIS A 82 54.07 55.08 -8.94
CA HIS A 82 55.15 55.14 -9.96
C HIS A 82 56.36 54.20 -9.74
N LYS A 83 56.84 53.66 -10.89
CA LYS A 83 58.23 53.28 -11.23
C LYS A 83 58.93 52.19 -10.38
N GLY A 84 59.09 51.01 -10.99
CA GLY A 84 59.99 49.98 -10.49
C GLY A 84 61.48 50.25 -10.79
N GLY A 85 62.32 49.41 -10.19
CA GLY A 85 63.77 49.32 -10.40
C GLY A 85 64.28 48.06 -9.71
N ALA A 86 65.19 47.32 -10.34
CA ALA A 86 65.78 46.09 -9.81
C ALA A 86 67.30 46.22 -9.65
N GLY A 87 67.84 45.55 -8.64
CA GLY A 87 69.25 45.56 -8.23
C GLY A 87 69.36 45.90 -6.74
N SER A 88 69.91 45.10 -5.81
CA SER A 88 71.11 44.22 -5.79
C SER A 88 72.42 45.01 -5.95
N PHE A 89 73.46 44.84 -5.13
CA PHE A 89 73.80 43.76 -4.18
C PHE A 89 74.44 44.25 -2.87
N ALA A 90 74.30 43.47 -1.79
CA ALA A 90 75.26 43.24 -0.69
C ALA A 90 74.91 41.87 -0.05
N SER A 91 75.73 41.30 0.84
CA SER A 91 75.65 39.86 1.19
C SER A 91 75.92 39.55 2.67
N ASP A 92 75.13 40.16 3.55
CA ASP A 92 75.25 40.11 5.01
C ASP A 92 73.94 40.64 5.64
N GLU A 93 73.16 39.90 6.45
CA GLU A 93 73.17 38.46 6.83
C GLU A 93 71.73 37.88 6.94
N TRP A 94 70.97 37.80 5.84
CA TRP A 94 69.59 37.24 5.87
C TRP A 94 69.32 36.28 4.71
N ALA A 95 69.99 35.12 4.70
CA ALA A 95 69.77 34.05 3.73
C ALA A 95 68.75 33.02 4.27
N ALA A 96 67.62 32.87 3.58
CA ALA A 96 66.69 31.77 3.86
C ALA A 96 67.22 30.46 3.25
N ASP A 97 67.39 29.42 4.06
CA ASP A 97 67.70 28.06 3.58
C ASP A 97 66.46 27.45 2.93
N THR A 98 66.40 27.50 1.60
CA THR A 98 65.29 26.96 0.81
C THR A 98 65.24 25.42 0.80
N THR A 99 66.11 24.73 1.54
CA THR A 99 66.08 23.28 1.74
C THR A 99 65.45 22.83 3.06
N LYS A 100 65.12 23.77 3.98
CA LYS A 100 64.53 23.47 5.32
C LYS A 100 63.46 24.50 5.74
N PRO A 101 62.18 24.29 5.40
CA PRO A 101 61.15 25.35 5.41
C PRO A 101 60.41 25.51 6.76
N GLU A 102 61.11 25.56 7.90
CA GLU A 102 60.46 25.47 9.22
C GLU A 102 60.99 26.37 10.36
N HIS A 103 61.94 27.29 10.10
CA HIS A 103 62.42 28.23 11.13
C HIS A 103 62.63 29.66 10.61
N ALA A 104 61.92 30.62 11.22
CA ALA A 104 62.21 32.06 11.13
C ALA A 104 62.15 32.69 12.53
N TRP A 105 63.29 33.17 13.01
CA TRP A 105 63.44 33.93 14.26
C TRP A 105 64.29 35.17 14.00
N PHE A 106 63.95 36.29 14.65
CA PHE A 106 64.69 37.55 14.49
C PHE A 106 65.67 37.75 15.66
N VAL A 107 66.94 37.98 15.32
CA VAL A 107 68.01 38.32 16.28
C VAL A 107 68.50 39.73 15.98
N LYS A 108 68.81 40.53 17.01
CA LYS A 108 69.43 41.86 16.82
C LYS A 108 70.94 41.74 16.71
N ALA A 109 71.59 42.74 16.09
CA ALA A 109 73.02 42.75 15.83
C ALA A 109 73.93 42.80 17.08
N ASP A 110 73.36 42.80 18.29
CA ASP A 110 74.04 42.64 19.58
C ASP A 110 73.98 41.21 20.15
N GLY A 111 73.35 40.28 19.43
CA GLY A 111 73.13 38.90 19.86
C GLY A 111 71.91 38.69 20.77
N SER A 112 71.11 39.73 21.03
CA SER A 112 69.87 39.60 21.79
C SER A 112 68.71 39.03 20.94
N ILE A 113 68.02 38.03 21.49
CA ILE A 113 66.68 37.62 21.03
C ILE A 113 65.67 38.44 21.83
N GLY A 114 64.82 39.21 21.13
CA GLY A 114 63.74 39.97 21.77
C GLY A 114 62.55 39.07 22.12
N THR A 115 62.11 39.09 23.38
CA THR A 115 60.97 38.30 23.85
C THR A 115 59.64 39.04 23.67
N ASP A 116 59.01 38.85 22.51
CA ASP A 116 57.62 39.27 22.26
C ASP A 116 56.67 38.25 22.91
N TRP A 117 55.83 38.69 23.85
CA TRP A 117 54.77 37.85 24.44
C TRP A 117 53.63 37.69 23.44
N ARG A 118 53.35 36.47 22.98
CA ARG A 118 52.17 36.13 22.17
C ARG A 118 51.58 34.80 22.65
N PRO A 119 50.29 34.75 23.04
CA PRO A 119 49.63 33.48 23.35
C PRO A 119 49.45 32.66 22.07
N ILE A 120 49.47 31.34 22.20
CA ILE A 120 49.05 30.42 21.13
C ILE A 120 47.62 30.00 21.43
N ALA A 121 46.75 29.99 20.41
CA ALA A 121 45.36 29.59 20.55
C ALA A 121 44.83 28.84 19.33
N GLU A 122 43.93 27.89 19.56
CA GLU A 122 43.18 27.16 18.54
C GLU A 122 41.67 27.27 18.82
N THR A 123 40.89 27.47 17.76
CA THR A 123 39.43 27.67 17.83
C THR A 123 38.69 26.43 17.32
N TYR A 124 37.66 26.01 18.04
CA TYR A 124 36.63 25.08 17.57
C TYR A 124 35.29 25.82 17.54
N THR A 125 34.77 26.08 16.33
CA THR A 125 33.43 26.63 16.13
C THR A 125 32.39 25.52 16.27
N VAL A 126 31.36 25.73 17.09
CA VAL A 126 30.24 24.81 17.25
C VAL A 126 29.39 24.82 15.97
N PRO A 127 29.25 23.68 15.26
CA PRO A 127 28.58 23.66 13.96
C PRO A 127 27.07 23.92 14.08
N ASP A 128 26.47 24.44 13.00
CA ASP A 128 25.06 24.89 12.91
C ASP A 128 23.99 23.85 13.32
N ILE A 129 24.38 22.57 13.45
CA ILE A 129 23.53 21.44 13.82
C ILE A 129 23.41 21.20 15.34
N ALA A 130 23.99 22.06 16.19
CA ALA A 130 23.94 21.92 17.65
C ALA A 130 22.75 22.70 18.28
N ASP A 131 21.74 21.99 18.79
CA ASP A 131 20.54 22.57 19.43
C ASP A 131 20.81 23.08 20.88
N GLY A 132 21.80 23.97 21.02
CA GLY A 132 22.01 24.83 22.19
C GLY A 132 22.34 24.15 23.53
N LYS A 133 22.51 22.82 23.59
CA LYS A 133 22.65 22.08 24.86
C LYS A 133 23.70 20.96 24.79
N ASN A 134 24.62 21.02 25.75
CA ASN A 134 25.56 19.95 26.14
C ASN A 134 26.53 19.48 25.04
N VAL A 135 27.45 20.37 24.68
CA VAL A 135 28.75 19.97 24.13
C VAL A 135 29.58 19.39 25.28
N HIS A 136 30.06 18.15 25.13
CA HIS A 136 30.95 17.50 26.09
C HIS A 136 32.39 17.57 25.58
N ILE A 137 33.27 18.23 26.33
CA ILE A 137 34.67 18.47 25.98
C ILE A 137 35.57 17.80 27.02
N ALA A 138 36.29 16.76 26.60
CA ALA A 138 37.29 16.10 27.45
C ALA A 138 38.66 16.16 26.78
N GLY A 139 39.72 16.32 27.57
CA GLY A 139 41.06 16.44 27.00
C GLY A 139 42.20 16.41 28.01
N SER A 140 43.42 16.37 27.46
CA SER A 140 44.68 16.47 28.18
C SER A 140 45.56 17.52 27.53
N PHE A 141 46.14 18.40 28.34
CA PHE A 141 47.10 19.42 27.92
C PHE A 141 48.42 19.21 28.66
N THR A 142 49.56 19.31 27.96
CA THR A 142 50.90 19.21 28.55
C THR A 142 51.84 20.19 27.88
N SER A 143 52.51 21.07 28.64
CA SER A 143 53.48 22.06 28.14
C SER A 143 54.67 22.21 29.10
N PRO A 144 55.74 22.94 28.71
CA PRO A 144 56.90 23.17 29.58
C PRO A 144 56.60 23.96 30.88
N GLY A 145 55.41 24.56 30.96
CA GLY A 145 54.97 25.42 32.06
C GLY A 145 54.36 26.73 31.54
N GLY A 146 53.08 26.93 31.81
CA GLY A 146 52.31 28.09 31.36
C GLY A 146 50.95 28.18 32.09
N ARG A 147 50.07 29.07 31.62
CA ARG A 147 48.65 29.09 32.02
C ARG A 147 47.77 28.69 30.85
N PHE A 148 47.30 27.45 30.88
CA PHE A 148 46.30 26.95 29.95
C PHE A 148 44.89 27.44 30.32
N ARG A 149 44.07 27.74 29.31
CA ARG A 149 42.67 28.14 29.45
C ARG A 149 41.78 27.51 28.38
N VAL A 150 40.52 27.28 28.73
CA VAL A 150 39.41 27.03 27.79
C VAL A 150 38.43 28.19 27.92
N LEU A 151 38.18 28.89 26.82
CA LEU A 151 37.27 30.05 26.74
C LEU A 151 36.10 29.76 25.79
N LEU A 152 35.01 30.50 25.93
CA LEU A 152 33.84 30.47 25.05
C LEU A 152 33.49 31.90 24.61
N SER A 153 33.32 32.13 23.30
CA SER A 153 32.65 33.31 22.74
C SER A 153 31.26 32.93 22.21
N HIS A 154 30.33 33.88 22.25
CA HIS A 154 28.88 33.67 22.05
C HIS A 154 28.27 34.76 21.15
N ASP A 155 29.00 35.17 20.12
CA ASP A 155 28.66 36.29 19.24
C ASP A 155 28.52 35.93 17.74
N GLY A 156 28.72 34.66 17.37
CA GLY A 156 28.26 34.11 16.08
C GLY A 156 28.82 34.78 14.83
N ARG A 157 30.01 35.37 14.93
CA ARG A 157 30.67 36.13 13.86
C ARG A 157 32.13 35.73 13.77
N SER A 158 32.49 35.01 12.71
CA SER A 158 33.85 34.56 12.36
C SER A 158 34.89 35.69 12.14
N ASP A 159 34.51 36.95 12.34
CA ASP A 159 35.05 38.11 11.64
C ASP A 159 35.65 39.16 12.61
N SER A 160 36.34 38.76 13.69
CA SER A 160 37.53 39.46 14.24
C SER A 160 37.98 38.95 15.63
N ILE A 161 39.11 38.25 15.69
CA ILE A 161 39.92 38.13 16.92
C ILE A 161 40.61 39.49 17.15
N GLY A 162 39.89 40.43 17.77
CA GLY A 162 40.40 41.79 18.01
C GLY A 162 39.36 42.80 18.52
N SER A 163 38.06 42.56 18.33
CA SER A 163 37.04 43.33 19.03
C SER A 163 36.78 42.72 20.42
N ALA A 164 36.34 43.55 21.39
CA ALA A 164 36.26 43.16 22.80
C ALA A 164 34.97 42.40 23.15
N SER A 165 34.78 41.21 22.55
CA SER A 165 33.77 40.25 23.01
C SER A 165 34.15 39.65 24.37
N THR A 166 33.16 39.37 25.22
CA THR A 166 33.39 38.90 26.59
C THR A 166 33.54 37.39 26.64
N PHE A 167 34.75 36.90 26.31
CA PHE A 167 35.13 35.50 26.50
C PHE A 167 34.80 35.01 27.92
N ARG A 168 33.94 33.98 28.01
CA ARG A 168 33.69 33.29 29.27
C ARG A 168 34.78 32.25 29.49
N GLU A 169 35.59 32.46 30.52
CA GLU A 169 36.56 31.45 30.97
C GLU A 169 35.83 30.25 31.57
N LEU A 170 35.93 29.09 30.91
CA LEU A 170 35.31 27.83 31.33
C LEU A 170 36.23 27.00 32.23
N PHE A 171 37.54 27.06 31.96
CA PHE A 171 38.58 26.34 32.68
C PHE A 171 39.89 27.12 32.63
N THR A 172 40.66 27.09 33.72
CA THR A 172 42.03 27.60 33.81
C THR A 172 42.88 26.62 34.58
N TYR A 173 44.11 26.40 34.13
CA TYR A 173 45.14 25.66 34.86
C TYR A 173 46.49 26.35 34.74
N THR A 174 47.35 26.24 35.76
CA THR A 174 48.72 26.75 35.72
C THR A 174 49.67 25.66 36.21
N GLY A 175 50.58 25.22 35.34
CA GLY A 175 51.43 24.06 35.57
C GLY A 175 51.96 23.47 34.27
N THR A 176 52.48 22.24 34.32
CA THR A 176 53.09 21.55 33.16
C THR A 176 52.19 20.51 32.50
N SER A 177 51.20 19.96 33.20
CA SER A 177 50.24 19.00 32.62
C SER A 177 48.93 18.99 33.41
N THR A 178 47.81 18.81 32.71
CA THR A 178 46.47 18.63 33.29
C THR A 178 45.56 17.82 32.36
N THR A 179 44.53 17.20 32.93
CA THR A 179 43.34 16.76 32.20
C THR A 179 42.16 17.69 32.53
N PHE A 180 41.22 17.83 31.61
CA PHE A 180 39.96 18.54 31.83
C PHE A 180 38.78 17.75 31.26
N ASP A 181 37.63 17.90 31.90
CA ASP A 181 36.35 17.28 31.55
C ASP A 181 35.28 18.35 31.82
N LEU A 182 34.62 18.80 30.76
CA LEU A 182 33.77 19.99 30.76
C LEU A 182 32.46 19.70 30.02
N ASN A 183 31.35 19.86 30.73
CA ASN A 183 30.01 19.85 30.14
C ASN A 183 29.60 21.31 29.89
N VAL A 184 29.46 21.68 28.61
CA VAL A 184 29.32 23.07 28.17
C VAL A 184 27.99 23.26 27.42
N THR A 185 27.19 24.22 27.88
CA THR A 185 26.07 24.77 27.10
C THR A 185 26.64 25.80 26.13
N ALA A 186 26.53 25.52 24.83
CA ALA A 186 26.96 26.39 23.73
C ALA A 186 25.95 26.26 22.58
N ALA A 187 25.79 27.33 21.79
CA ALA A 187 24.90 27.43 20.65
C ALA A 187 25.62 27.17 19.30
N ALA A 188 24.83 26.97 18.24
CA ALA A 188 25.32 27.04 16.87
C ALA A 188 26.07 28.37 16.62
N GLY A 189 27.30 28.28 16.10
CA GLY A 189 28.16 29.44 15.84
C GLY A 189 28.95 29.96 17.05
N ASP A 190 28.88 29.33 18.22
CA ASP A 190 29.76 29.66 19.35
C ASP A 190 31.20 29.19 19.08
N ASP A 191 32.18 30.00 19.48
CA ASP A 191 33.61 29.64 19.37
C ASP A 191 34.17 29.21 20.72
N ILE A 192 34.67 27.97 20.79
CA ILE A 192 35.43 27.44 21.92
C ILE A 192 36.93 27.64 21.61
N LEU A 193 37.62 28.41 22.44
CA LEU A 193 39.02 28.78 22.24
C LEU A 193 39.90 28.12 23.30
N PHE A 194 40.89 27.33 22.87
CA PHE A 194 41.94 26.77 23.72
C PHE A 194 43.15 27.69 23.69
N VAL A 195 43.66 28.15 24.83
CA VAL A 195 44.71 29.19 24.93
C VAL A 195 45.82 28.75 25.88
N ASP A 196 47.10 28.98 25.54
CA ASP A 196 48.22 28.92 26.49
C ASP A 196 48.87 30.31 26.65
N ASP A 197 48.75 30.90 27.86
CA ASP A 197 49.42 32.14 28.22
C ASP A 197 50.81 31.84 28.81
N GLY A 198 51.87 32.25 28.11
CA GLY A 198 53.17 32.55 28.74
C GLY A 198 54.35 31.59 28.51
N VAL A 199 54.51 31.05 27.29
CA VAL A 199 55.76 30.37 26.90
C VAL A 199 56.94 31.36 26.92
N SER A 200 57.79 31.29 27.94
CA SER A 200 58.80 32.32 28.23
C SER A 200 60.24 32.02 27.77
N THR A 201 60.57 30.76 27.44
CA THR A 201 61.88 30.37 26.87
C THR A 201 61.76 29.15 25.96
N TRP A 202 62.64 29.07 24.95
CA TRP A 202 62.95 27.91 24.08
C TRP A 202 61.76 27.01 23.67
N TRP A 203 61.32 27.15 22.42
CA TRP A 203 60.19 26.41 21.85
C TRP A 203 60.24 24.89 22.07
N VAL A 204 59.35 24.41 22.93
CA VAL A 204 58.79 23.06 22.89
C VAL A 204 57.27 23.26 22.92
N PRO A 205 56.56 23.06 21.79
CA PRO A 205 55.12 23.20 21.75
C PRO A 205 54.42 22.31 22.78
N GLY A 206 53.40 22.83 23.44
CA GLY A 206 52.54 22.01 24.29
C GLY A 206 51.70 21.06 23.45
N SER A 207 51.59 19.80 23.86
CA SER A 207 50.69 18.83 23.23
C SER A 207 49.31 18.92 23.88
N LEU A 208 48.35 19.49 23.16
CA LEU A 208 46.92 19.35 23.42
C LEU A 208 46.40 18.09 22.74
N LYS A 209 45.59 17.32 23.46
CA LYS A 209 44.67 16.32 22.89
C LYS A 209 43.29 16.60 23.42
N ALA A 210 42.37 16.98 22.54
CA ALA A 210 40.99 17.30 22.89
C ALA A 210 40.03 16.46 22.04
N THR A 211 39.02 15.90 22.70
CA THR A 211 37.92 15.18 22.08
C THR A 211 36.64 15.97 22.36
N VAL A 212 36.06 16.54 21.30
CA VAL A 212 34.77 17.24 21.37
C VAL A 212 33.68 16.28 20.95
N THR A 213 32.68 16.08 21.80
CA THR A 213 31.56 15.17 21.56
C THR A 213 30.23 15.89 21.73
N THR A 214 29.42 15.92 20.68
CA THR A 214 28.01 16.31 20.74
C THR A 214 27.17 15.11 21.17
N GLN A 215 26.46 15.23 22.29
CA GLN A 215 25.58 14.16 22.81
C GLN A 215 24.25 14.11 22.04
N LEU A 216 24.29 13.63 20.79
CA LEU A 216 23.10 13.31 20.02
C LEU A 216 22.43 12.05 20.61
N SER A 217 21.25 12.21 21.20
CA SER A 217 20.47 11.06 21.69
C SER A 217 19.94 10.24 20.51
N THR A 218 20.19 8.93 20.52
CA THR A 218 19.72 8.01 19.47
C THR A 218 18.19 8.08 19.29
N PRO A 219 17.69 8.30 18.06
CA PRO A 219 16.26 8.26 17.76
C PRO A 219 15.61 6.94 18.25
N PRO A 220 14.39 6.99 18.81
CA PRO A 220 13.65 5.79 19.17
C PRO A 220 13.21 5.01 17.92
N ALA A 221 12.90 3.73 18.10
CA ALA A 221 12.31 2.91 17.06
C ALA A 221 10.96 3.50 16.60
N VAL A 222 10.71 3.43 15.28
CA VAL A 222 9.46 3.90 14.65
C VAL A 222 8.22 3.22 15.26
N VAL A 223 7.07 3.88 15.14
CA VAL A 223 5.80 3.39 15.70
C VAL A 223 5.26 2.26 14.84
N THR A 224 4.74 1.23 15.50
CA THR A 224 4.08 0.08 14.88
C THR A 224 2.67 -0.06 15.46
N ALA A 225 1.76 -0.60 14.64
CA ALA A 225 0.36 -0.78 15.00
C ALA A 225 -0.02 -2.27 15.13
N LYS A 226 -0.98 -2.57 16.01
CA LYS A 226 -1.60 -3.89 16.17
C LYS A 226 -3.12 -3.76 16.36
N PRO A 227 -3.97 -4.20 15.40
CA PRO A 227 -3.61 -4.70 14.07
C PRO A 227 -2.77 -3.68 13.28
N GLY A 228 -1.98 -4.18 12.33
CA GLY A 228 -1.19 -3.34 11.44
C GLY A 228 -2.07 -2.58 10.44
N ALA A 229 -1.53 -1.51 9.86
CA ALA A 229 -2.18 -0.71 8.82
C ALA A 229 -2.70 -1.56 7.64
N GLY A 230 -3.77 -1.08 7.01
CA GLY A 230 -4.51 -1.77 5.95
C GLY A 230 -6.00 -1.94 6.26
N ALA A 231 -6.59 -3.01 5.76
CA ALA A 231 -8.01 -3.31 5.95
C ALA A 231 -8.32 -3.75 7.40
N ILE A 232 -9.39 -3.21 7.98
CA ILE A 232 -9.82 -3.46 9.37
C ILE A 232 -11.35 -3.49 9.49
N ASP A 233 -11.90 -4.27 10.41
CA ASP A 233 -13.34 -4.29 10.69
C ASP A 233 -13.74 -3.08 11.55
N ALA A 234 -14.90 -2.48 11.30
CA ALA A 234 -15.33 -1.30 12.03
C ALA A 234 -15.66 -1.60 13.50
N GLY A 235 -15.12 -0.79 14.41
CA GLY A 235 -15.20 -1.00 15.86
C GLY A 235 -13.99 -1.72 16.45
N ASP A 236 -13.07 -2.26 15.64
CA ASP A 236 -11.78 -2.76 16.11
C ASP A 236 -10.92 -1.61 16.66
N ALA A 237 -10.01 -1.94 17.58
CA ALA A 237 -9.14 -0.99 18.25
C ALA A 237 -7.65 -1.24 17.92
N VAL A 238 -6.99 -0.20 17.41
CA VAL A 238 -5.58 -0.19 17.00
C VAL A 238 -4.70 0.21 18.18
N ALA A 239 -3.86 -0.71 18.65
CA ALA A 239 -2.83 -0.41 19.63
C ALA A 239 -1.53 0.06 18.95
N LEU A 240 -0.98 1.20 19.38
CA LEU A 240 0.31 1.71 18.90
C LEU A 240 1.43 1.32 19.87
N SER A 241 2.63 1.07 19.35
CA SER A 241 3.81 0.72 20.17
C SER A 241 5.13 1.06 19.47
N SER A 242 6.18 1.29 20.26
CA SER A 242 7.57 1.41 19.81
C SER A 242 8.43 0.39 20.54
N ALA A 243 9.51 -0.09 19.90
CA ALA A 243 10.48 -0.99 20.50
C ALA A 243 11.52 -0.29 21.42
N THR A 244 11.35 1.00 21.72
CA THR A 244 12.22 1.76 22.62
C THR A 244 11.54 2.01 23.96
N ASP A 245 12.07 1.39 25.02
CA ASP A 245 11.47 1.38 26.37
C ASP A 245 11.27 2.79 26.97
N GLY A 246 10.00 3.15 27.13
CA GLY A 246 9.59 4.43 27.69
C GLY A 246 9.81 5.62 26.75
N ALA A 247 9.78 5.40 25.43
CA ALA A 247 9.44 6.45 24.48
C ALA A 247 7.93 6.76 24.57
N CYS A 248 7.58 8.06 24.54
CA CYS A 248 6.19 8.47 24.31
C CYS A 248 5.82 8.25 22.83
N ILE A 249 4.53 8.22 22.51
CA ILE A 249 4.03 8.20 21.14
C ILE A 249 3.08 9.38 20.94
N ALA A 250 3.36 10.22 19.94
CA ALA A 250 2.44 11.23 19.46
C ALA A 250 1.83 10.76 18.13
N TYR A 251 0.53 11.00 17.91
CA TYR A 251 -0.18 10.53 16.73
C TYR A 251 -1.30 11.48 16.29
N THR A 252 -1.65 11.43 15.01
CA THR A 252 -2.80 12.07 14.39
C THR A 252 -3.75 11.01 13.84
N THR A 253 -4.96 11.41 13.42
CA THR A 253 -5.99 10.50 12.84
C THR A 253 -6.62 11.10 11.57
N ASP A 254 -5.93 12.05 10.96
CA ASP A 254 -6.39 12.91 9.86
C ASP A 254 -5.30 13.08 8.78
N GLY A 255 -4.27 12.24 8.80
CA GLY A 255 -3.12 12.32 7.89
C GLY A 255 -2.18 13.51 8.12
N SER A 256 -2.38 14.36 9.14
CA SER A 256 -1.45 15.47 9.42
C SER A 256 -0.18 15.00 10.16
N ASP A 257 0.89 15.80 10.12
CA ASP A 257 2.18 15.46 10.74
C ASP A 257 2.10 15.52 12.29
N PRO A 258 2.33 14.42 13.02
CA PRO A 258 2.21 14.39 14.47
C PRO A 258 3.32 15.15 15.23
N THR A 259 4.35 15.67 14.54
CA THR A 259 5.38 16.52 15.14
C THR A 259 5.03 18.02 15.12
N THR A 260 4.15 18.45 14.20
CA THR A 260 3.84 19.87 13.98
C THR A 260 2.35 20.21 14.00
N SER A 261 1.45 19.23 13.85
CA SER A 261 0.01 19.45 13.80
C SER A 261 -0.61 19.72 15.17
N GLY A 262 -1.50 20.71 15.23
CA GLY A 262 -2.34 20.97 16.41
C GLY A 262 -3.42 19.92 16.68
N THR A 263 -3.61 18.92 15.79
CA THR A 263 -4.50 17.77 16.02
C THR A 263 -3.78 16.56 16.63
N ALA A 264 -2.46 16.66 16.84
CA ALA A 264 -1.66 15.61 17.45
C ALA A 264 -2.07 15.31 18.90
N LYS A 265 -2.14 14.02 19.23
CA LYS A 265 -2.54 13.46 20.53
C LYS A 265 -1.40 12.62 21.08
N THR A 266 -1.25 12.58 22.41
CA THR A 266 -0.39 11.56 23.05
C THR A 266 -1.17 10.25 23.10
N TYR A 267 -0.56 9.16 22.64
CA TYR A 267 -1.15 7.82 22.70
C TYR A 267 -1.12 7.29 24.14
N ALA A 268 -2.27 6.80 24.62
CA ALA A 268 -2.45 6.24 25.95
C ALA A 268 -3.32 4.96 25.96
N GLU A 269 -4.34 4.91 25.09
CA GLU A 269 -5.24 3.76 24.94
C GLU A 269 -5.43 3.43 23.43
N PRO A 270 -5.78 2.17 23.07
CA PRO A 270 -6.04 1.77 21.69
C PRO A 270 -7.10 2.62 20.97
N ILE A 271 -6.86 2.91 19.69
CA ILE A 271 -7.66 3.81 18.87
C ILE A 271 -8.75 3.02 18.14
N THR A 272 -10.02 3.21 18.50
CA THR A 272 -11.14 2.56 17.81
C THR A 272 -11.35 3.15 16.42
N ILE A 273 -11.40 2.30 15.38
CA ILE A 273 -11.58 2.72 13.99
C ILE A 273 -13.06 2.54 13.58
N THR A 274 -13.74 3.63 13.23
CA THR A 274 -15.16 3.62 12.82
C THR A 274 -15.41 4.20 11.43
N ALA A 275 -14.33 4.54 10.71
CA ALA A 275 -14.29 5.07 9.35
C ALA A 275 -12.87 4.86 8.79
N ASP A 276 -12.67 5.00 7.48
CA ASP A 276 -11.32 5.09 6.89
C ASP A 276 -10.54 6.21 7.62
N THR A 277 -9.35 5.89 8.13
CA THR A 277 -8.60 6.73 9.09
C THR A 277 -7.11 6.71 8.80
N ASP A 278 -6.54 7.86 8.44
CA ASP A 278 -5.09 8.02 8.23
C ASP A 278 -4.38 8.34 9.55
N ILE A 279 -3.84 7.32 10.22
CA ILE A 279 -3.01 7.51 11.42
C ILE A 279 -1.57 7.80 10.97
N LYS A 280 -1.01 8.93 11.39
CA LYS A 280 0.45 9.15 11.35
C LYS A 280 0.97 9.24 12.77
N ALA A 281 2.08 8.56 13.08
CA ALA A 281 2.56 8.44 14.45
C ALA A 281 4.09 8.54 14.55
N VAL A 282 4.59 9.13 15.64
CA VAL A 282 6.00 9.33 15.93
C VAL A 282 6.31 8.91 17.36
N ALA A 283 7.40 8.16 17.56
CA ALA A 283 7.90 7.84 18.88
C ALA A 283 8.84 8.97 19.33
N ILE A 284 8.76 9.40 20.59
CA ILE A 284 9.58 10.47 21.15
C ILE A 284 10.33 9.92 22.36
N SER A 285 11.66 9.95 22.29
CA SER A 285 12.54 9.48 23.37
C SER A 285 12.46 10.38 24.61
N LYS A 286 12.95 9.90 25.76
CA LYS A 286 12.99 10.64 27.03
C LYS A 286 13.81 11.95 26.97
N THR A 287 14.63 12.12 25.92
CA THR A 287 15.43 13.32 25.64
C THR A 287 14.77 14.26 24.62
N GLY A 288 13.58 13.94 24.09
CA GLY A 288 12.85 14.75 23.11
C GLY A 288 13.14 14.43 21.63
N ALA A 289 14.13 13.58 21.34
CA ALA A 289 14.43 13.19 19.96
C ALA A 289 13.35 12.24 19.39
N PRO A 290 12.76 12.55 18.22
CA PRO A 290 11.73 11.74 17.57
C PRO A 290 12.29 10.61 16.69
N SER A 291 11.47 9.60 16.41
CA SER A 291 11.66 8.66 15.31
C SER A 291 11.36 9.32 13.96
N ALA A 292 11.57 8.59 12.86
CA ALA A 292 10.82 8.89 11.63
C ALA A 292 9.31 8.75 11.87
N VAL A 293 8.49 9.53 11.17
CA VAL A 293 7.02 9.40 11.20
C VAL A 293 6.62 8.10 10.51
N SER A 294 5.80 7.31 11.20
CA SER A 294 5.20 6.08 10.67
C SER A 294 3.86 6.43 10.02
N ASP A 295 3.65 5.97 8.79
CA ASP A 295 2.39 6.10 8.08
C ASP A 295 1.55 4.83 8.27
N LEU A 296 0.35 4.98 8.82
CA LEU A 296 -0.48 3.87 9.29
C LEU A 296 -1.96 4.08 8.86
N PRO A 297 -2.26 4.09 7.55
CA PRO A 297 -3.63 4.19 7.05
C PRO A 297 -4.46 2.95 7.42
N PHE A 298 -5.72 3.17 7.77
CA PHE A 298 -6.71 2.12 8.05
C PHE A 298 -7.95 2.31 7.18
N VAL A 299 -8.41 1.22 6.57
CA VAL A 299 -9.53 1.19 5.61
C VAL A 299 -10.59 0.22 6.12
N LEU A 300 -11.87 0.63 6.16
CA LEU A 300 -12.92 -0.29 6.59
C LEU A 300 -13.12 -1.43 5.58
N ASN A 301 -13.16 -2.66 6.09
CA ASN A 301 -13.53 -3.88 5.37
C ASN A 301 -15.05 -3.89 5.11
N GLU A 302 -15.49 -3.18 4.08
CA GLU A 302 -16.92 -3.03 3.76
C GLU A 302 -17.36 -4.06 2.70
N PRO A 303 -18.52 -4.75 2.85
CA PRO A 303 -18.86 -5.87 1.97
C PRO A 303 -18.88 -5.56 0.47
N PHE A 304 -19.27 -4.35 0.05
CA PHE A 304 -19.19 -3.99 -1.37
C PHE A 304 -17.74 -3.76 -1.84
N ARG A 305 -16.91 -3.09 -1.04
CA ARG A 305 -15.50 -2.79 -1.37
C ARG A 305 -14.67 -4.07 -1.43
N ALA A 306 -14.95 -5.04 -0.55
CA ALA A 306 -14.33 -6.36 -0.54
C ALA A 306 -14.88 -7.32 -1.62
N PHE A 307 -16.09 -7.09 -2.14
CA PHE A 307 -16.66 -7.81 -3.28
C PHE A 307 -16.09 -7.33 -4.63
N ALA A 308 -15.89 -6.02 -4.78
CA ALA A 308 -15.41 -5.39 -5.99
C ALA A 308 -13.88 -5.37 -6.10
N GLY A 309 -13.35 -5.36 -7.32
CA GLY A 309 -11.94 -5.13 -7.60
C GLY A 309 -11.66 -4.54 -8.98
N ILE A 310 -10.40 -4.21 -9.27
CA ILE A 310 -9.94 -3.65 -10.56
C ILE A 310 -8.59 -4.27 -10.97
N ASN A 311 -8.40 -4.64 -12.24
CA ASN A 311 -7.11 -5.16 -12.70
C ASN A 311 -6.07 -4.04 -12.81
N GLN A 312 -4.86 -4.32 -12.33
CA GLN A 312 -3.70 -3.44 -12.43
C GLN A 312 -3.94 -2.03 -11.82
N ALA A 313 -4.66 -1.95 -10.70
CA ALA A 313 -5.05 -0.71 -10.03
C ALA A 313 -3.87 0.16 -9.52
N GLY A 314 -2.66 -0.40 -9.38
CA GLY A 314 -1.49 0.31 -8.90
C GLY A 314 -1.67 0.80 -7.45
N SER A 315 -2.09 2.06 -7.29
CA SER A 315 -2.41 2.68 -5.99
C SER A 315 -3.78 3.39 -5.98
N THR A 316 -4.67 3.07 -6.93
CA THR A 316 -5.93 3.82 -7.17
C THR A 316 -7.19 3.07 -6.72
N GLY A 317 -7.09 1.79 -6.36
CA GLY A 317 -8.24 0.94 -6.04
C GLY A 317 -9.14 1.52 -4.95
N LEU A 318 -8.54 2.03 -3.85
CA LEU A 318 -9.27 2.75 -2.81
C LEU A 318 -10.04 3.96 -3.35
N THR A 319 -9.45 4.75 -4.24
CA THR A 319 -10.05 5.96 -4.81
C THR A 319 -11.24 5.64 -5.71
N ALA A 320 -11.25 4.45 -6.33
CA ALA A 320 -12.39 3.91 -7.06
C ALA A 320 -13.41 3.19 -6.15
N GLY A 321 -13.13 3.03 -4.85
CA GLY A 321 -14.01 2.37 -3.90
C GLY A 321 -13.93 0.84 -3.88
N VAL A 322 -12.76 0.25 -4.19
CA VAL A 322 -12.53 -1.20 -4.13
C VAL A 322 -11.39 -1.58 -3.18
N GLN A 323 -11.35 -2.84 -2.75
CA GLN A 323 -10.28 -3.41 -1.91
C GLN A 323 -9.57 -4.60 -2.57
N TRP A 324 -9.90 -4.95 -3.82
CA TRP A 324 -9.25 -6.05 -4.55
C TRP A 324 -8.66 -5.61 -5.87
N SER A 325 -7.55 -6.25 -6.23
CA SER A 325 -6.74 -5.93 -7.40
C SER A 325 -6.20 -7.21 -8.01
N ARG A 326 -6.00 -7.24 -9.33
CA ARG A 326 -5.48 -8.42 -10.05
C ARG A 326 -4.26 -8.04 -10.85
N GLN A 327 -3.16 -8.77 -10.68
CA GLN A 327 -1.85 -8.43 -11.25
C GLN A 327 -1.08 -9.69 -11.66
N ASP A 328 -0.43 -9.65 -12.82
CA ASP A 328 0.38 -10.76 -13.34
C ASP A 328 1.68 -10.89 -12.56
N PHE A 329 1.95 -12.07 -12.01
CA PHE A 329 3.21 -12.44 -11.36
C PHE A 329 3.96 -13.37 -12.32
N ASP A 330 4.82 -12.80 -13.17
CA ASP A 330 5.35 -13.48 -14.35
C ASP A 330 6.64 -14.29 -14.08
N TRP A 331 6.62 -15.58 -14.41
CA TRP A 331 7.73 -16.51 -14.25
C TRP A 331 8.92 -16.16 -15.15
N GLY A 332 8.68 -15.71 -16.39
CA GLY A 332 9.76 -15.26 -17.28
C GLY A 332 10.54 -14.07 -16.73
N SER A 333 9.87 -13.21 -15.98
CA SER A 333 10.41 -12.01 -15.33
C SER A 333 11.05 -12.31 -13.97
N VAL A 334 10.50 -13.25 -13.20
CA VAL A 334 11.04 -13.68 -11.88
C VAL A 334 12.21 -14.65 -12.02
N GLU A 335 12.23 -15.50 -13.05
CA GLU A 335 13.28 -16.49 -13.31
C GLU A 335 13.68 -16.48 -14.80
N PRO A 336 14.48 -15.50 -15.26
CA PRO A 336 14.89 -15.37 -16.67
C PRO A 336 15.78 -16.53 -17.17
N ALA A 337 16.40 -17.31 -16.27
CA ALA A 337 17.12 -18.54 -16.58
C ALA A 337 16.99 -19.56 -15.43
N LYS A 338 17.04 -20.87 -15.73
CA LYS A 338 16.83 -21.94 -14.74
C LYS A 338 17.72 -21.80 -13.50
N GLY A 339 17.10 -21.66 -12.33
CA GLY A 339 17.75 -21.45 -11.03
C GLY A 339 18.30 -20.05 -10.80
N GLN A 340 18.07 -19.10 -11.71
CA GLN A 340 18.54 -17.72 -11.63
C GLN A 340 17.37 -16.77 -11.40
N ILE A 341 17.00 -16.61 -10.12
CA ILE A 341 15.92 -15.72 -9.70
C ILE A 341 16.38 -14.27 -9.81
N ASP A 342 15.62 -13.44 -10.54
CA ASP A 342 15.83 -11.99 -10.56
C ASP A 342 15.34 -11.39 -9.24
N LYS A 343 16.30 -11.00 -8.41
CA LYS A 343 16.04 -10.42 -7.08
C LYS A 343 15.48 -9.00 -7.14
N ALA A 344 15.69 -8.26 -8.23
CA ALA A 344 15.14 -6.92 -8.41
C ALA A 344 13.67 -7.01 -8.82
N ALA A 345 13.33 -7.85 -9.80
CA ALA A 345 11.94 -8.12 -10.18
C ALA A 345 11.12 -8.67 -9.00
N LEU A 346 11.68 -9.63 -8.26
CA LEU A 346 11.01 -10.20 -7.08
C LEU A 346 10.85 -9.18 -5.95
N ALA A 347 11.85 -8.31 -5.72
CA ALA A 347 11.75 -7.23 -4.73
C ALA A 347 10.71 -6.17 -5.11
N GLU A 348 10.55 -5.87 -6.41
CA GLU A 348 9.57 -4.92 -6.92
C GLU A 348 8.13 -5.43 -6.74
N TYR A 349 7.85 -6.70 -7.07
CA TYR A 349 6.57 -7.33 -6.73
C TYR A 349 6.29 -7.27 -5.22
N VAL A 350 7.28 -7.61 -4.39
CA VAL A 350 7.16 -7.55 -2.93
C VAL A 350 6.96 -6.12 -2.41
N ARG A 351 7.48 -5.09 -3.11
CA ARG A 351 7.23 -3.67 -2.81
C ARG A 351 5.77 -3.31 -3.10
N GLN A 352 5.30 -3.54 -4.33
CA GLN A 352 3.93 -3.26 -4.77
C GLN A 352 2.90 -3.95 -3.85
N PHE A 353 3.13 -5.22 -3.49
CA PHE A 353 2.22 -5.98 -2.64
C PHE A 353 2.22 -5.52 -1.17
N ARG A 354 3.28 -4.88 -0.68
CA ARG A 354 3.28 -4.22 0.64
C ARG A 354 2.56 -2.89 0.60
N GLU A 355 2.72 -2.12 -0.46
CA GLU A 355 2.08 -0.81 -0.64
C GLU A 355 0.57 -0.95 -0.79
N ALA A 356 0.10 -1.84 -1.67
CA ALA A 356 -1.32 -2.19 -1.79
C ALA A 356 -1.90 -2.61 -0.43
N LYS A 357 -1.23 -3.52 0.28
CA LYS A 357 -1.67 -3.98 1.61
C LYS A 357 -1.71 -2.85 2.65
N ALA A 358 -0.71 -1.95 2.67
CA ALA A 358 -0.74 -0.80 3.57
C ALA A 358 -1.97 0.07 3.28
N HIS A 359 -2.31 0.27 2.01
CA HIS A 359 -3.56 0.88 1.57
C HIS A 359 -4.79 -0.05 1.62
N GLY A 360 -4.76 -1.16 2.39
CA GLY A 360 -5.91 -2.05 2.57
C GLY A 360 -6.42 -2.77 1.30
N GLU A 361 -5.64 -2.75 0.22
CA GLU A 361 -5.92 -3.45 -1.03
C GLU A 361 -5.28 -4.85 -1.02
N THR A 362 -6.03 -5.86 -1.44
CA THR A 362 -5.56 -7.25 -1.59
C THR A 362 -5.34 -7.55 -3.07
N ILE A 363 -4.09 -7.86 -3.44
CA ILE A 363 -3.77 -8.30 -4.79
C ILE A 363 -3.95 -9.82 -4.92
N LEU A 364 -4.67 -10.23 -5.96
CA LEU A 364 -4.67 -11.58 -6.52
C LEU A 364 -3.49 -11.70 -7.52
N PRO A 365 -2.41 -12.43 -7.19
CA PRO A 365 -1.36 -12.74 -8.16
C PRO A 365 -1.85 -13.78 -9.16
N VAL A 366 -1.64 -13.50 -10.45
CA VAL A 366 -1.84 -14.44 -11.55
C VAL A 366 -0.51 -15.11 -11.87
N LEU A 367 -0.40 -16.40 -11.58
CA LEU A 367 0.78 -17.20 -11.84
C LEU A 367 0.77 -17.62 -13.32
N ALA A 368 1.58 -16.94 -14.13
CA ALA A 368 1.80 -17.14 -15.56
C ALA A 368 3.20 -16.61 -15.90
N TYR A 369 3.58 -16.30 -17.14
CA TYR A 369 3.52 -17.21 -18.29
C TYR A 369 4.81 -18.07 -18.34
N THR A 370 4.89 -19.12 -19.16
CA THR A 370 6.06 -20.04 -19.17
C THR A 370 7.39 -19.28 -19.37
N ALA A 371 8.35 -19.44 -18.45
CA ALA A 371 9.67 -18.82 -18.62
C ALA A 371 10.37 -19.31 -19.91
N GLY A 372 11.10 -18.42 -20.59
CA GLY A 372 11.61 -18.69 -21.96
C GLY A 372 12.63 -19.83 -22.07
N TRP A 373 13.29 -20.18 -20.97
CA TRP A 373 14.15 -21.35 -20.85
C TRP A 373 13.36 -22.64 -20.57
N ALA A 374 12.19 -22.55 -19.93
CA ALA A 374 11.34 -23.67 -19.52
C ALA A 374 10.38 -24.11 -20.63
N ALA A 375 10.12 -23.25 -21.63
CA ALA A 375 9.20 -23.51 -22.74
C ALA A 375 9.56 -24.79 -23.54
N ASN A 376 8.54 -25.57 -23.92
CA ASN A 376 8.72 -26.86 -24.60
C ASN A 376 9.39 -26.69 -25.98
N ARG A 377 10.64 -27.15 -26.11
CA ARG A 377 11.45 -27.05 -27.33
C ARG A 377 11.42 -28.31 -28.19
N THR A 378 11.04 -29.47 -27.62
CA THR A 378 10.94 -30.76 -28.33
C THR A 378 9.75 -30.89 -29.27
N GLY A 379 8.67 -30.15 -29.03
CA GLY A 379 7.37 -30.36 -29.65
C GLY A 379 6.41 -31.12 -28.74
N TYR A 380 5.12 -31.05 -29.07
CA TYR A 380 3.99 -31.59 -28.30
C TYR A 380 2.75 -31.76 -29.21
N SER A 381 1.73 -32.47 -28.73
CA SER A 381 0.49 -32.66 -29.47
C SER A 381 -0.73 -32.74 -28.57
N TYR A 382 -1.87 -32.27 -29.05
CA TYR A 382 -3.16 -32.35 -28.37
C TYR A 382 -4.32 -32.54 -29.35
N ASP A 383 -5.40 -33.13 -28.86
CA ASP A 383 -6.69 -33.19 -29.57
C ASP A 383 -7.59 -32.03 -29.12
N PHE A 384 -8.26 -31.40 -30.07
CA PHE A 384 -9.25 -30.35 -29.82
C PHE A 384 -10.37 -30.43 -30.85
N HIS A 385 -11.62 -30.49 -30.37
CA HIS A 385 -12.85 -30.61 -31.19
C HIS A 385 -12.77 -31.65 -32.34
N GLY A 386 -12.15 -32.80 -32.08
CA GLY A 386 -12.00 -33.90 -33.04
C GLY A 386 -10.86 -33.73 -34.06
N THR A 387 -10.00 -32.73 -33.87
CA THR A 387 -8.81 -32.45 -34.68
C THR A 387 -7.55 -32.62 -33.83
N THR A 388 -6.55 -33.37 -34.30
CA THR A 388 -5.24 -33.47 -33.62
C THR A 388 -4.30 -32.39 -34.15
N TYR A 389 -3.74 -31.60 -33.24
CA TYR A 389 -2.70 -30.61 -33.51
C TYR A 389 -1.35 -31.17 -33.04
N VAL A 390 -0.38 -31.26 -33.96
CA VAL A 390 0.98 -31.74 -33.66
C VAL A 390 1.98 -30.63 -33.94
N TYR A 391 2.51 -30.01 -32.89
CA TYR A 391 3.57 -29.01 -32.96
C TYR A 391 4.93 -29.69 -32.89
N GLY A 392 5.73 -29.54 -33.93
CA GLY A 392 7.09 -30.06 -33.98
C GLY A 392 8.08 -29.33 -33.05
N PRO A 393 9.35 -29.77 -33.06
CA PRO A 393 10.43 -29.07 -32.38
C PRO A 393 10.62 -27.66 -32.95
N VAL A 394 11.27 -26.81 -32.15
CA VAL A 394 11.62 -25.44 -32.55
C VAL A 394 12.58 -25.45 -33.73
N LEU A 395 12.22 -24.74 -34.81
CA LEU A 395 13.04 -24.56 -36.00
C LEU A 395 13.89 -23.29 -35.91
N SER A 396 13.35 -22.22 -35.31
CA SER A 396 14.08 -21.00 -34.97
C SER A 396 13.35 -20.25 -33.85
N GLU A 397 14.06 -19.32 -33.20
CA GLU A 397 13.54 -18.47 -32.12
C GLU A 397 13.86 -17.01 -32.45
N GLN A 398 12.86 -16.13 -32.40
CA GLN A 398 13.02 -14.71 -32.68
C GLN A 398 11.91 -13.89 -31.99
N ASN A 399 12.27 -12.73 -31.41
CA ASN A 399 11.33 -11.75 -30.85
C ASN A 399 10.24 -12.35 -29.93
N GLY A 400 10.62 -13.23 -28.99
CA GLY A 400 9.67 -13.86 -28.06
C GLY A 400 8.75 -14.93 -28.69
N SER A 401 9.04 -15.38 -29.90
CA SER A 401 8.28 -16.41 -30.63
C SER A 401 9.17 -17.55 -31.16
N PHE A 402 8.59 -18.73 -31.29
CA PHE A 402 9.20 -19.89 -31.95
C PHE A 402 8.57 -20.16 -33.31
N THR A 403 9.40 -20.34 -34.34
CA THR A 403 8.98 -20.99 -35.59
C THR A 403 8.92 -22.50 -35.37
N ARG A 404 7.79 -23.13 -35.69
CA ARG A 404 7.61 -24.60 -35.63
C ARG A 404 6.89 -25.11 -36.87
N GLN A 405 7.07 -26.39 -37.20
CA GLN A 405 6.15 -27.08 -38.10
C GLN A 405 4.90 -27.51 -37.31
N LEU A 406 3.72 -27.10 -37.74
CA LEU A 406 2.44 -27.64 -37.30
C LEU A 406 1.95 -28.68 -38.31
N THR A 407 1.46 -29.82 -37.81
CA THR A 407 0.74 -30.82 -38.60
C THR A 407 -0.63 -31.04 -37.98
N THR A 408 -1.68 -30.78 -38.76
CA THR A 408 -3.09 -30.87 -38.36
C THR A 408 -3.70 -32.15 -38.94
N LYS A 409 -4.42 -32.93 -38.13
CA LYS A 409 -5.04 -34.20 -38.53
C LYS A 409 -6.53 -34.21 -38.21
N ASP A 410 -7.32 -34.84 -39.08
CA ASP A 410 -8.72 -35.15 -38.76
C ASP A 410 -8.85 -36.33 -37.77
N SER A 411 -10.07 -36.62 -37.32
CA SER A 411 -10.40 -37.68 -36.36
C SER A 411 -10.10 -39.11 -36.83
N SER A 412 -9.73 -39.32 -38.10
CA SER A 412 -9.19 -40.60 -38.61
C SER A 412 -7.66 -40.70 -38.48
N GLY A 413 -6.99 -39.64 -38.00
CA GLY A 413 -5.53 -39.52 -37.94
C GLY A 413 -4.89 -39.12 -39.27
N LYS A 414 -5.69 -38.87 -40.32
CA LYS A 414 -5.22 -38.40 -41.62
C LYS A 414 -4.78 -36.95 -41.53
N VAL A 415 -3.60 -36.64 -42.07
CA VAL A 415 -3.11 -35.25 -42.18
C VAL A 415 -3.98 -34.47 -43.16
N ILE A 416 -4.50 -33.33 -42.71
CA ILE A 416 -5.31 -32.40 -43.50
C ILE A 416 -4.58 -31.09 -43.80
N GLU A 417 -3.62 -30.70 -42.97
CA GLU A 417 -2.76 -29.54 -43.20
C GLU A 417 -1.36 -29.79 -42.60
N SER A 418 -0.31 -29.24 -43.21
CA SER A 418 0.94 -28.99 -42.48
C SER A 418 1.64 -27.74 -43.01
N LYS A 419 2.05 -26.86 -42.09
CA LYS A 419 2.62 -25.53 -42.37
C LYS A 419 3.60 -25.13 -41.26
N GLN A 420 4.43 -24.13 -41.52
CA GLN A 420 5.14 -23.46 -40.43
C GLN A 420 4.21 -22.45 -39.75
N VAL A 421 4.36 -22.32 -38.43
CA VAL A 421 3.62 -21.37 -37.57
C VAL A 421 4.59 -20.68 -36.62
N GLN A 422 4.19 -19.49 -36.13
CA GLN A 422 4.78 -18.89 -34.95
C GLN A 422 3.95 -19.29 -33.72
N THR A 423 4.62 -19.61 -32.61
CA THR A 423 4.00 -19.77 -31.29
C THR A 423 4.69 -18.85 -30.29
N ASN A 424 3.93 -18.11 -29.46
CA ASN A 424 4.53 -17.25 -28.44
C ASN A 424 5.21 -18.11 -27.35
N ILE A 425 6.46 -17.81 -27.02
CA ILE A 425 7.29 -18.66 -26.14
C ILE A 425 6.60 -18.90 -24.78
N GLY A 426 6.14 -17.83 -24.12
CA GLY A 426 5.54 -17.92 -22.79
C GLY A 426 4.17 -18.60 -22.75
N ARG A 427 3.51 -18.71 -23.90
CA ARG A 427 2.17 -19.32 -24.00
C ARG A 427 2.24 -20.79 -24.39
N THR A 428 3.44 -21.31 -24.70
CA THR A 428 3.66 -22.75 -24.86
C THR A 428 3.68 -23.47 -23.51
N PRO A 429 3.25 -24.75 -23.46
CA PRO A 429 3.43 -25.59 -22.28
C PRO A 429 4.91 -25.69 -21.87
N PRO A 430 5.22 -25.86 -20.57
CA PRO A 430 6.58 -26.13 -20.13
C PRO A 430 7.10 -27.45 -20.69
N GLN A 431 8.42 -27.55 -20.83
CA GLN A 431 9.15 -28.75 -21.24
C GLN A 431 9.12 -29.84 -20.16
N ASP A 432 9.12 -29.41 -18.89
CA ASP A 432 9.04 -30.22 -17.68
C ASP A 432 8.06 -29.56 -16.69
N PRO A 433 6.92 -30.20 -16.35
CA PRO A 433 5.98 -29.68 -15.35
C PRO A 433 6.57 -29.49 -13.95
N ALA A 434 7.68 -30.16 -13.60
CA ALA A 434 8.34 -29.96 -12.31
C ALA A 434 8.88 -28.54 -12.15
N ASP A 435 9.38 -27.94 -13.23
CA ASP A 435 9.89 -26.56 -13.24
C ASP A 435 8.77 -25.54 -12.94
N TRP A 436 7.58 -25.78 -13.50
CA TRP A 436 6.39 -24.99 -13.18
C TRP A 436 6.03 -25.10 -11.69
N THR A 437 6.05 -26.30 -11.09
CA THR A 437 5.77 -26.44 -9.65
C THR A 437 6.81 -25.76 -8.75
N ALA A 438 8.08 -25.68 -9.19
CA ALA A 438 9.12 -24.96 -8.48
C ALA A 438 8.84 -23.45 -8.47
N PHE A 439 8.40 -22.88 -9.59
CA PHE A 439 7.95 -21.49 -9.68
C PHE A 439 6.72 -21.20 -8.83
N VAL A 440 5.68 -22.03 -8.89
CA VAL A 440 4.49 -21.89 -8.03
C VAL A 440 4.88 -21.88 -6.56
N LYS A 441 5.83 -22.75 -6.17
CA LYS A 441 6.35 -22.76 -4.80
C LYS A 441 7.10 -21.47 -4.44
N LEU A 442 7.96 -20.95 -5.32
CA LEU A 442 8.66 -19.68 -5.13
C LEU A 442 7.68 -18.51 -4.93
N ALA A 443 6.64 -18.43 -5.77
CA ALA A 443 5.61 -17.39 -5.67
C ALA A 443 4.86 -17.48 -4.34
N VAL A 444 4.41 -18.68 -3.95
CA VAL A 444 3.69 -18.92 -2.69
C VAL A 444 4.57 -18.65 -1.47
N ASP A 445 5.82 -19.14 -1.45
CA ASP A 445 6.79 -18.90 -0.38
C ASP A 445 7.09 -17.40 -0.20
N THR A 446 7.10 -16.63 -1.30
CA THR A 446 7.42 -15.18 -1.29
C THR A 446 6.22 -14.32 -0.88
N LEU A 447 5.03 -14.62 -1.41
CA LEU A 447 3.85 -13.75 -1.27
C LEU A 447 2.97 -14.10 -0.06
N LYS A 448 2.92 -15.37 0.37
CA LYS A 448 2.17 -15.77 1.57
C LYS A 448 2.60 -15.02 2.84
N PRO A 449 3.90 -14.78 3.12
CA PRO A 449 4.32 -13.96 4.27
C PRO A 449 3.82 -12.52 4.25
N LEU A 450 3.45 -11.97 3.09
CA LEU A 450 2.82 -10.65 2.99
C LEU A 450 1.34 -10.69 3.40
N GLY A 451 0.72 -11.87 3.45
CA GLY A 451 -0.70 -12.08 3.75
C GLY A 451 -1.54 -12.52 2.55
N ILE A 452 -0.91 -12.80 1.40
CA ILE A 452 -1.63 -13.29 0.21
C ILE A 452 -2.14 -14.72 0.47
N THR A 453 -3.45 -14.91 0.29
CA THR A 453 -4.17 -16.15 0.62
C THR A 453 -4.85 -16.81 -0.57
N TYR A 454 -4.87 -16.16 -1.73
CA TYR A 454 -5.42 -16.68 -2.99
C TYR A 454 -4.39 -16.51 -4.10
N PHE A 455 -4.26 -17.50 -4.97
CA PHE A 455 -3.34 -17.50 -6.12
C PHE A 455 -4.11 -17.98 -7.35
N GLN A 456 -4.12 -17.17 -8.42
CA GLN A 456 -4.74 -17.56 -9.68
C GLN A 456 -3.73 -18.33 -10.54
N VAL A 457 -4.15 -19.46 -11.11
CA VAL A 457 -3.28 -20.33 -11.88
C VAL A 457 -3.54 -20.14 -13.37
N TRP A 458 -2.63 -19.45 -14.06
CA TRP A 458 -2.73 -19.02 -15.46
C TRP A 458 -3.77 -17.92 -15.76
N ASN A 459 -3.73 -17.41 -16.98
CA ASN A 459 -4.71 -16.47 -17.55
C ASN A 459 -5.28 -17.05 -18.87
N GLU A 460 -6.60 -17.25 -18.93
CA GLU A 460 -7.36 -17.70 -20.11
C GLU A 460 -6.74 -18.92 -20.83
N ALA A 461 -6.45 -19.97 -20.05
CA ALA A 461 -5.94 -21.23 -20.59
C ALA A 461 -7.00 -21.93 -21.46
N TYR A 462 -6.93 -21.74 -22.78
CA TYR A 462 -7.78 -22.40 -23.77
C TYR A 462 -7.11 -22.45 -25.16
N PRO A 463 -7.25 -23.53 -25.96
CA PRO A 463 -6.64 -23.61 -27.29
C PRO A 463 -7.15 -22.47 -28.19
N GLY A 464 -6.24 -21.65 -28.69
CA GLY A 464 -6.59 -20.52 -29.56
C GLY A 464 -7.10 -19.27 -28.83
N SER A 465 -7.09 -19.22 -27.49
CA SER A 465 -7.35 -17.98 -26.73
C SER A 465 -6.36 -16.86 -27.05
N GLY A 466 -5.17 -17.23 -27.55
CA GLY A 466 -4.04 -16.33 -27.62
C GLY A 466 -3.29 -16.21 -26.30
N PHE A 467 -3.64 -16.97 -25.25
CA PHE A 467 -2.93 -17.07 -23.96
C PHE A 467 -2.40 -18.47 -23.63
N TRP A 468 -2.81 -19.50 -24.38
CA TRP A 468 -2.32 -20.88 -24.25
C TRP A 468 -2.23 -21.56 -25.63
N GLU A 469 -1.08 -22.16 -25.91
CA GLU A 469 -0.73 -22.80 -27.20
C GLU A 469 -0.81 -24.35 -27.13
N GLY A 470 -1.32 -24.91 -26.02
CA GLY A 470 -1.46 -26.33 -25.76
C GLY A 470 -2.92 -26.81 -25.70
N GLY A 471 -3.13 -28.08 -25.35
CA GLY A 471 -4.48 -28.65 -25.13
C GLY A 471 -4.98 -28.50 -23.70
N MET A 472 -6.29 -28.71 -23.46
CA MET A 472 -6.86 -28.63 -22.10
C MET A 472 -6.49 -29.82 -21.20
N ASP A 473 -6.37 -31.03 -21.76
CA ASP A 473 -5.82 -32.18 -21.02
C ASP A 473 -4.33 -32.00 -20.68
N GLN A 474 -3.63 -31.16 -21.44
CA GLN A 474 -2.26 -30.79 -21.14
C GLN A 474 -2.22 -29.75 -20.01
N TYR A 475 -3.03 -28.69 -20.11
CA TYR A 475 -3.18 -27.68 -19.07
C TYR A 475 -3.55 -28.29 -17.71
N MET A 476 -4.56 -29.17 -17.67
CA MET A 476 -4.99 -29.80 -16.41
C MET A 476 -3.89 -30.61 -15.73
N ARG A 477 -3.13 -31.38 -16.52
CA ARG A 477 -2.07 -32.27 -16.03
C ARG A 477 -0.77 -31.55 -15.68
N ASP A 478 -0.35 -30.60 -16.52
CA ASP A 478 0.99 -30.01 -16.45
C ASP A 478 1.00 -28.68 -15.68
N ILE A 479 -0.14 -27.96 -15.62
CA ILE A 479 -0.25 -26.64 -14.97
C ILE A 479 -1.21 -26.67 -13.77
N GLN A 480 -2.49 -26.98 -14.00
CA GLN A 480 -3.57 -26.70 -13.05
C GLN A 480 -3.55 -27.57 -11.79
N LEU A 481 -3.42 -28.89 -11.95
CA LEU A 481 -3.41 -29.83 -10.82
C LEU A 481 -2.09 -29.79 -10.03
N PRO A 482 -0.89 -29.73 -10.65
CA PRO A 482 0.36 -29.60 -9.90
C PRO A 482 0.45 -28.30 -9.10
N ALA A 483 -0.09 -27.19 -9.63
CA ALA A 483 -0.17 -25.94 -8.88
C ALA A 483 -1.11 -26.04 -7.67
N ALA A 484 -2.25 -26.75 -7.82
CA ALA A 484 -3.17 -26.99 -6.71
C ALA A 484 -2.51 -27.71 -5.54
N GLU A 485 -1.73 -28.76 -5.82
CA GLU A 485 -1.00 -29.52 -4.79
C GLU A 485 -0.04 -28.63 -4.00
N VAL A 486 0.71 -27.74 -4.66
CA VAL A 486 1.63 -26.79 -4.00
C VAL A 486 0.89 -25.74 -3.18
N ILE A 487 -0.15 -25.12 -3.75
CA ILE A 487 -0.97 -24.08 -3.12
C ILE A 487 -1.70 -24.62 -1.88
N HIS A 488 -2.31 -25.81 -1.98
CA HIS A 488 -2.99 -26.48 -0.87
C HIS A 488 -2.03 -27.00 0.21
N ALA A 489 -0.86 -27.54 -0.18
CA ALA A 489 0.18 -27.93 0.79
C ALA A 489 0.71 -26.73 1.60
N ALA A 490 0.71 -25.54 1.02
CA ALA A 490 1.02 -24.29 1.71
C ALA A 490 -0.16 -23.73 2.54
N GLY A 491 -1.35 -24.32 2.49
CA GLY A 491 -2.53 -23.85 3.24
C GLY A 491 -3.10 -22.52 2.74
N VAL A 492 -2.93 -22.22 1.45
CA VAL A 492 -3.54 -21.09 0.73
C VAL A 492 -4.47 -21.61 -0.37
N LYS A 493 -5.26 -20.72 -0.99
CA LYS A 493 -6.36 -21.08 -1.89
C LYS A 493 -6.00 -20.92 -3.35
N LEU A 494 -6.58 -21.77 -4.20
CA LEU A 494 -6.45 -21.72 -5.65
C LEU A 494 -7.66 -21.06 -6.31
N VAL A 495 -7.39 -20.11 -7.21
CA VAL A 495 -8.34 -19.57 -8.18
C VAL A 495 -8.03 -20.18 -9.55
N TYR A 496 -9.06 -20.67 -10.25
CA TYR A 496 -8.90 -21.17 -11.62
C TYR A 496 -8.42 -20.05 -12.56
N GLY A 497 -7.71 -20.39 -13.63
CA GLY A 497 -7.07 -19.41 -14.53
C GLY A 497 -7.97 -18.57 -15.43
N GLY A 498 -9.25 -18.38 -15.08
CA GLY A 498 -10.24 -17.74 -15.95
C GLY A 498 -10.67 -18.62 -17.11
N TRP A 499 -11.92 -19.10 -17.09
CA TRP A 499 -12.54 -19.67 -18.28
C TRP A 499 -13.00 -18.57 -19.25
N ILE A 500 -12.44 -18.57 -20.47
CA ILE A 500 -12.65 -17.53 -21.50
C ILE A 500 -14.09 -17.52 -22.05
N CYS A 501 -14.63 -16.33 -22.32
CA CYS A 501 -15.97 -16.12 -22.88
C CYS A 501 -16.20 -16.78 -24.26
N GLY A 502 -15.15 -16.98 -25.05
CA GLY A 502 -15.21 -17.65 -26.35
C GLY A 502 -15.39 -19.18 -26.30
N ALA A 503 -15.40 -19.78 -25.10
CA ALA A 503 -15.44 -21.23 -24.91
C ALA A 503 -16.71 -21.68 -24.14
N PRO A 504 -17.43 -22.74 -24.58
CA PRO A 504 -18.66 -23.17 -23.92
C PRO A 504 -18.45 -23.57 -22.44
N LEU A 505 -19.26 -23.03 -21.53
CA LEU A 505 -19.21 -23.37 -20.09
C LEU A 505 -19.46 -24.88 -19.83
N SER A 506 -20.14 -25.57 -20.75
CA SER A 506 -20.29 -27.02 -20.75
C SER A 506 -18.96 -27.77 -20.90
N GLU A 507 -18.01 -27.23 -21.66
CA GLU A 507 -16.67 -27.81 -21.81
C GLU A 507 -15.83 -27.62 -20.54
N TYR A 508 -15.95 -26.47 -19.85
CA TYR A 508 -15.34 -26.26 -18.52
C TYR A 508 -15.83 -27.32 -17.53
N ILE A 509 -17.16 -27.48 -17.43
CA ILE A 509 -17.81 -28.46 -16.55
C ILE A 509 -17.35 -29.89 -16.87
N ALA A 510 -17.27 -30.25 -18.15
CA ALA A 510 -16.81 -31.56 -18.60
C ALA A 510 -15.31 -31.80 -18.34
N LEU A 511 -14.47 -30.76 -18.46
CA LEU A 511 -13.04 -30.82 -18.16
C LEU A 511 -12.81 -31.08 -16.66
N LEU A 512 -13.50 -30.33 -15.80
CA LEU A 512 -13.43 -30.52 -14.34
C LEU A 512 -13.97 -31.89 -13.91
N ASP A 513 -14.98 -32.44 -14.59
CA ASP A 513 -15.46 -33.80 -14.37
C ASP A 513 -14.42 -34.86 -14.76
N LYS A 514 -13.89 -34.76 -15.97
CA LYS A 514 -12.90 -35.69 -16.54
C LYS A 514 -11.66 -35.82 -15.64
N TRP A 515 -11.18 -34.68 -15.14
CA TRP A 515 -10.01 -34.59 -14.27
C TRP A 515 -10.33 -34.64 -12.77
N LYS A 516 -11.61 -34.74 -12.38
CA LYS A 516 -12.11 -34.72 -10.99
C LYS A 516 -11.68 -33.47 -10.20
N ALA A 517 -11.33 -32.40 -10.90
CA ALA A 517 -10.64 -31.21 -10.38
C ALA A 517 -11.52 -30.28 -9.52
N TRP A 518 -12.82 -30.56 -9.41
CA TRP A 518 -13.77 -29.84 -8.56
C TRP A 518 -13.36 -29.72 -7.08
N LYS A 519 -12.46 -30.57 -6.56
CA LYS A 519 -11.95 -30.43 -5.17
C LYS A 519 -10.54 -29.87 -5.06
N SER A 520 -9.88 -29.59 -6.18
CA SER A 520 -8.55 -28.96 -6.24
C SER A 520 -8.63 -27.48 -6.66
N ILE A 521 -9.82 -26.88 -6.59
CA ILE A 521 -10.11 -25.49 -6.94
C ILE A 521 -11.00 -24.92 -5.83
N ASP A 522 -10.55 -23.85 -5.17
CA ASP A 522 -11.32 -23.17 -4.11
C ASP A 522 -12.28 -22.11 -4.68
N VAL A 523 -11.92 -21.53 -5.83
CA VAL A 523 -12.67 -20.51 -6.55
C VAL A 523 -12.77 -20.85 -8.03
N TYR A 524 -13.99 -21.04 -8.53
CA TYR A 524 -14.25 -21.18 -9.96
C TYR A 524 -14.30 -19.81 -10.61
N ASP A 525 -13.50 -19.61 -11.64
CA ASP A 525 -13.35 -18.33 -12.31
C ASP A 525 -13.66 -18.41 -13.80
N MET A 526 -14.15 -17.29 -14.35
CA MET A 526 -14.47 -17.08 -15.77
C MET A 526 -14.33 -15.60 -16.12
N HIS A 527 -14.01 -15.32 -17.37
CA HIS A 527 -13.73 -13.97 -17.85
C HIS A 527 -14.76 -13.53 -18.89
N TYR A 528 -15.21 -12.28 -18.80
CA TYR A 528 -16.13 -11.61 -19.75
C TYR A 528 -17.40 -12.41 -20.09
N MET A 529 -17.90 -13.20 -19.13
CA MET A 529 -19.08 -14.05 -19.31
C MET A 529 -20.35 -13.38 -18.74
N PRO A 530 -21.53 -13.56 -19.36
CA PRO A 530 -22.79 -13.07 -18.80
C PRO A 530 -23.02 -13.64 -17.40
N ILE A 531 -23.41 -12.82 -16.42
CA ILE A 531 -23.36 -13.17 -14.98
C ILE A 531 -24.23 -14.37 -14.58
N GLY A 532 -25.25 -14.74 -15.35
CA GLY A 532 -25.99 -16.01 -15.20
C GLY A 532 -25.11 -17.28 -15.32
N THR A 533 -23.93 -17.19 -15.93
CA THR A 533 -22.92 -18.26 -15.94
C THR A 533 -22.33 -18.53 -14.55
N MET A 534 -22.21 -17.51 -13.69
CA MET A 534 -21.74 -17.66 -12.31
C MET A 534 -22.72 -18.53 -11.50
N GLN A 535 -24.02 -18.32 -11.65
CA GLN A 535 -25.05 -19.21 -11.09
C GLN A 535 -24.98 -20.62 -11.68
N THR A 536 -24.62 -20.76 -12.96
CA THR A 536 -24.52 -22.06 -13.62
C THR A 536 -23.35 -22.89 -13.09
N ILE A 537 -22.15 -22.30 -12.90
CA ILE A 537 -21.02 -23.02 -12.30
C ILE A 537 -21.25 -23.28 -10.80
N TYR A 538 -21.87 -22.35 -10.08
CA TYR A 538 -22.24 -22.53 -8.67
C TYR A 538 -23.15 -23.75 -8.48
N ALA A 539 -24.21 -23.86 -9.30
CA ALA A 539 -25.10 -25.02 -9.30
C ALA A 539 -24.39 -26.31 -9.78
N ALA A 540 -23.41 -26.21 -10.68
CA ALA A 540 -22.59 -27.35 -11.10
C ALA A 540 -21.70 -27.88 -9.96
N ALA A 541 -21.03 -27.00 -9.22
CA ALA A 541 -20.23 -27.36 -8.05
C ALA A 541 -21.09 -27.93 -6.90
N GLN A 542 -22.26 -27.34 -6.62
CA GLN A 542 -23.20 -27.87 -5.62
C GLN A 542 -23.67 -29.30 -5.95
N LYS A 543 -24.01 -29.59 -7.21
CA LYS A 543 -24.37 -30.95 -7.69
C LYS A 543 -23.27 -31.99 -7.46
N ARG A 544 -22.03 -31.56 -7.17
CA ARG A 544 -20.84 -32.39 -6.95
C ARG A 544 -20.40 -32.41 -5.47
N GLY A 545 -21.25 -31.91 -4.58
CA GLY A 545 -21.10 -31.98 -3.13
C GLY A 545 -20.31 -30.85 -2.49
N ILE A 546 -19.97 -29.79 -3.25
CA ILE A 546 -19.31 -28.60 -2.69
C ILE A 546 -20.37 -27.70 -2.05
N LYS A 547 -20.20 -27.44 -0.76
CA LYS A 547 -21.07 -26.53 0.00
C LYS A 547 -20.59 -25.10 -0.21
N ASN A 548 -21.52 -24.21 -0.53
CA ASN A 548 -21.29 -22.78 -0.83
C ASN A 548 -20.05 -22.56 -1.72
N PRO A 549 -20.06 -23.01 -2.99
CA PRO A 549 -18.95 -22.79 -3.91
C PRO A 549 -18.59 -21.30 -4.04
N SER A 550 -17.30 -20.97 -4.06
CA SER A 550 -16.85 -19.62 -4.41
C SER A 550 -16.78 -19.48 -5.93
N VAL A 551 -17.31 -18.38 -6.47
CA VAL A 551 -17.39 -18.14 -7.92
C VAL A 551 -17.07 -16.68 -8.22
N TRP A 552 -15.99 -16.42 -8.94
CA TRP A 552 -15.55 -15.07 -9.30
C TRP A 552 -15.69 -14.84 -10.81
N GLN A 553 -15.67 -13.57 -11.21
CA GLN A 553 -15.08 -13.19 -12.50
C GLN A 553 -13.90 -12.28 -12.22
N THR A 554 -12.69 -12.79 -12.42
CA THR A 554 -11.45 -12.01 -12.23
C THR A 554 -11.11 -11.11 -13.41
N GLU A 555 -11.82 -11.24 -14.54
CA GLU A 555 -11.91 -10.19 -15.56
C GLU A 555 -13.37 -10.02 -16.01
N ILE A 556 -13.92 -8.82 -15.82
CA ILE A 556 -15.22 -8.42 -16.37
C ILE A 556 -15.13 -7.00 -16.95
N GLY A 557 -16.07 -6.63 -17.82
CA GLY A 557 -16.08 -5.34 -18.50
C GLY A 557 -15.50 -5.42 -19.91
N PHE A 558 -14.55 -4.54 -20.23
CA PHE A 558 -14.06 -4.29 -21.60
C PHE A 558 -15.17 -3.89 -22.61
N THR A 559 -16.38 -3.58 -22.13
CA THR A 559 -17.50 -3.07 -22.95
C THR A 559 -17.38 -1.55 -23.17
N THR A 560 -18.00 -1.07 -24.25
CA THR A 560 -18.23 0.37 -24.46
C THR A 560 -19.35 0.92 -23.58
N GLU A 561 -20.29 0.08 -23.14
CA GLU A 561 -21.45 0.48 -22.33
C GLU A 561 -21.02 1.14 -21.01
N ASP A 562 -21.45 2.37 -20.78
CA ASP A 562 -21.06 3.20 -19.64
C ASP A 562 -21.85 2.88 -18.37
N LYS A 563 -23.08 2.38 -18.51
CA LYS A 563 -23.90 1.91 -17.39
C LYS A 563 -23.59 0.47 -16.93
N PHE A 564 -22.70 -0.25 -17.61
CA PHE A 564 -22.38 -1.66 -17.30
C PHE A 564 -22.06 -1.91 -15.82
N ILE A 565 -21.32 -1.02 -15.15
CA ILE A 565 -21.05 -1.19 -13.71
C ILE A 565 -22.30 -0.95 -12.85
N ALA A 566 -23.19 -0.03 -13.23
CA ALA A 566 -24.43 0.29 -12.51
C ALA A 566 -25.43 -0.87 -12.54
N ASP A 567 -25.51 -1.53 -13.69
CA ASP A 567 -26.32 -2.73 -13.94
C ASP A 567 -25.75 -3.97 -13.21
N ILE A 568 -24.53 -4.34 -13.57
CA ILE A 568 -23.97 -5.67 -13.28
C ILE A 568 -23.60 -5.84 -11.80
N TYR A 569 -23.01 -4.83 -11.17
CA TYR A 569 -22.48 -4.97 -9.80
C TYR A 569 -23.59 -5.20 -8.77
N PRO A 570 -24.70 -4.43 -8.74
CA PRO A 570 -25.80 -4.67 -7.81
C PRO A 570 -26.46 -6.06 -7.99
N ARG A 571 -26.58 -6.56 -9.22
CA ARG A 571 -27.14 -7.90 -9.48
C ARG A 571 -26.30 -9.01 -8.86
N VAL A 572 -25.00 -9.01 -9.13
CA VAL A 572 -24.09 -10.05 -8.60
C VAL A 572 -23.88 -9.89 -7.10
N PHE A 573 -23.83 -8.66 -6.57
CA PHE A 573 -23.73 -8.41 -5.14
C PHE A 573 -24.99 -8.88 -4.38
N GLN A 574 -26.20 -8.59 -4.90
CA GLN A 574 -27.45 -9.13 -4.35
C GLN A 574 -27.45 -10.66 -4.40
N TRP A 575 -27.05 -11.23 -5.54
CA TRP A 575 -26.99 -12.69 -5.71
C TRP A 575 -26.00 -13.35 -4.75
N ALA A 576 -24.84 -12.73 -4.48
CA ALA A 576 -23.86 -13.20 -3.51
C ALA A 576 -24.45 -13.21 -2.10
N LEU A 577 -24.94 -12.06 -1.62
CA LEU A 577 -25.57 -11.91 -0.31
C LEU A 577 -26.74 -12.90 -0.11
N SER A 578 -27.53 -13.17 -1.16
CA SER A 578 -28.64 -14.14 -1.11
C SER A 578 -28.22 -15.59 -0.85
N LYS A 579 -26.91 -15.92 -0.91
CA LYS A 579 -26.39 -17.25 -0.53
C LYS A 579 -26.02 -17.36 0.95
N GLY A 580 -26.25 -16.31 1.75
CA GLY A 580 -25.93 -16.29 3.18
C GLY A 580 -24.42 -16.29 3.46
N THR A 581 -23.64 -15.68 2.56
CA THR A 581 -22.17 -15.69 2.57
C THR A 581 -21.61 -14.80 3.67
N LYS A 582 -21.40 -15.37 4.87
CA LYS A 582 -20.62 -14.70 5.94
C LYS A 582 -19.17 -14.38 5.56
N ASN A 583 -18.66 -15.01 4.50
CA ASN A 583 -17.39 -14.66 3.89
C ASN A 583 -17.68 -13.94 2.56
N ILE A 584 -17.32 -12.66 2.47
CA ILE A 584 -17.58 -11.87 1.27
C ILE A 584 -16.75 -12.33 0.06
N ASP A 585 -15.58 -12.93 0.28
CA ASP A 585 -14.72 -13.50 -0.77
C ASP A 585 -15.36 -14.68 -1.53
N GLN A 586 -16.57 -15.12 -1.22
CA GLN A 586 -17.21 -16.20 -1.99
C GLN A 586 -17.68 -15.75 -3.39
N THR A 587 -17.79 -14.45 -3.63
CA THR A 587 -18.07 -13.89 -4.96
C THR A 587 -17.26 -12.61 -5.15
N LYS A 588 -16.65 -12.42 -6.33
CA LYS A 588 -15.99 -11.17 -6.71
C LYS A 588 -16.26 -10.82 -8.17
N LEU A 589 -16.27 -9.53 -8.45
CA LEU A 589 -16.19 -8.96 -9.81
C LEU A 589 -14.99 -8.02 -9.87
N ILE A 590 -13.98 -8.38 -10.66
CA ILE A 590 -12.77 -7.58 -10.85
C ILE A 590 -12.80 -6.98 -12.26
N TYR A 591 -12.89 -5.65 -12.33
CA TYR A 591 -13.07 -4.92 -13.59
C TYR A 591 -11.75 -4.81 -14.35
N PHE A 592 -11.78 -5.14 -15.65
CA PHE A 592 -10.56 -5.13 -16.46
C PHE A 592 -10.06 -3.70 -16.76
N ALA A 593 -8.83 -3.44 -16.29
CA ALA A 593 -8.01 -2.25 -16.44
C ALA A 593 -8.53 -0.96 -15.75
N ASP A 594 -7.74 -0.46 -14.78
CA ASP A 594 -7.93 0.86 -14.18
C ASP A 594 -7.83 1.97 -15.24
N TRP A 595 -6.75 1.97 -16.03
CA TRP A 595 -6.30 3.17 -16.75
C TRP A 595 -6.23 3.00 -18.27
N SER A 596 -6.78 3.97 -19.00
CA SER A 596 -6.43 4.24 -20.40
C SER A 596 -5.95 5.70 -20.56
N PRO A 597 -5.14 6.01 -21.58
CA PRO A 597 -5.03 7.38 -22.05
C PRO A 597 -6.36 7.81 -22.70
N SER A 598 -6.57 9.11 -22.84
CA SER A 598 -7.77 9.68 -23.49
C SER A 598 -7.70 9.70 -25.03
N ASP A 599 -6.86 8.86 -25.63
CA ASP A 599 -6.70 8.71 -27.08
C ASP A 599 -7.66 7.63 -27.62
N PRO A 600 -8.60 7.97 -28.54
CA PRO A 600 -9.51 7.00 -29.16
C PRO A 600 -8.84 5.84 -29.90
N ALA A 601 -7.57 5.95 -30.29
CA ALA A 601 -6.81 4.88 -30.93
C ALA A 601 -6.15 3.91 -29.93
N ALA A 602 -6.14 4.23 -28.63
CA ALA A 602 -5.46 3.44 -27.62
C ALA A 602 -6.29 2.23 -27.13
N PHE A 603 -5.59 1.17 -26.76
CA PHE A 603 -6.18 0.03 -26.09
C PHE A 603 -6.83 0.46 -24.77
N GLY A 604 -8.06 0.02 -24.51
CA GLY A 604 -8.83 0.39 -23.31
C GLY A 604 -9.63 1.70 -23.39
N TYR A 605 -9.54 2.49 -24.47
CA TYR A 605 -10.30 3.75 -24.57
C TYR A 605 -11.81 3.56 -24.35
N ASN A 606 -12.40 4.36 -23.45
CA ASN A 606 -13.78 4.27 -22.94
C ASN A 606 -14.19 2.89 -22.39
N ARG A 607 -13.24 2.00 -22.08
CA ARG A 607 -13.47 0.65 -21.53
C ARG A 607 -12.93 0.48 -20.11
N THR A 608 -12.25 1.48 -19.57
CA THR A 608 -11.54 1.48 -18.26
C THR A 608 -12.25 2.29 -17.18
N ILE A 609 -11.79 2.17 -15.93
CA ILE A 609 -12.26 2.98 -14.78
C ILE A 609 -11.80 4.45 -14.89
N ARG A 610 -10.67 4.71 -15.55
CA ARG A 610 -10.02 6.02 -15.68
C ARG A 610 -9.60 6.31 -17.12
N SER A 611 -9.74 7.58 -17.51
CA SER A 611 -9.27 8.14 -18.78
C SER A 611 -8.38 9.34 -18.46
N GLY A 612 -7.08 9.22 -18.77
CA GLY A 612 -6.10 10.23 -18.36
C GLY A 612 -6.00 10.32 -16.83
N SER A 613 -6.13 11.52 -16.27
CA SER A 613 -6.12 11.70 -14.80
C SER A 613 -7.50 11.49 -14.14
N GLY A 614 -8.59 11.53 -14.89
CA GLY A 614 -9.96 11.49 -14.37
C GLY A 614 -10.61 10.10 -14.35
N LEU A 615 -11.67 9.95 -13.56
CA LEU A 615 -12.59 8.81 -13.64
C LEU A 615 -13.39 8.88 -14.95
N SER A 616 -13.56 7.73 -15.62
CA SER A 616 -14.54 7.54 -16.69
C SER A 616 -15.96 7.57 -16.11
N THR A 617 -16.98 7.52 -16.97
CA THR A 617 -18.38 7.31 -16.55
C THR A 617 -18.50 6.07 -15.66
N LYS A 618 -17.89 4.95 -16.07
CA LYS A 618 -17.88 3.68 -15.34
C LYS A 618 -17.19 3.82 -13.97
N GLY A 619 -16.07 4.56 -13.92
CA GLY A 619 -15.37 4.83 -12.66
C GLY A 619 -16.15 5.72 -11.68
N LYS A 620 -16.87 6.74 -12.17
CA LYS A 620 -17.79 7.53 -11.34
C LYS A 620 -18.90 6.65 -10.77
N THR A 621 -19.51 5.81 -11.61
CA THR A 621 -20.54 4.84 -11.22
C THR A 621 -20.04 3.85 -10.16
N LEU A 622 -18.79 3.36 -10.27
CA LEU A 622 -18.20 2.47 -9.27
C LEU A 622 -18.04 3.18 -7.91
N VAL A 623 -17.61 4.43 -7.91
CA VAL A 623 -17.54 5.29 -6.70
C VAL A 623 -18.94 5.57 -6.13
N THR A 624 -19.95 5.82 -6.97
CA THR A 624 -21.35 5.96 -6.54
C THR A 624 -21.86 4.70 -5.84
N LEU A 625 -21.63 3.52 -6.43
CA LEU A 625 -22.01 2.24 -5.83
C LEU A 625 -21.27 1.98 -4.53
N ALA A 626 -19.95 2.20 -4.48
CA ALA A 626 -19.17 2.06 -3.27
C ALA A 626 -19.67 2.99 -2.15
N SER A 627 -20.02 4.24 -2.47
CA SER A 627 -20.57 5.20 -1.52
C SER A 627 -21.98 4.82 -1.02
N LEU A 628 -22.85 4.29 -1.89
CA LEU A 628 -24.19 3.84 -1.52
C LEU A 628 -24.18 2.54 -0.71
N LEU A 629 -23.39 1.56 -1.16
CA LEU A 629 -23.33 0.19 -0.65
C LEU A 629 -22.22 -0.03 0.40
N ARG A 630 -21.57 1.05 0.83
CA ARG A 630 -20.72 1.12 2.04
C ARG A 630 -21.46 0.60 3.27
N GLY A 631 -20.72 0.24 4.31
CA GLY A 631 -21.24 -0.23 5.59
C GLY A 631 -20.41 -1.37 6.16
N THR A 632 -20.52 -1.54 7.47
CA THR A 632 -19.93 -2.64 8.27
C THR A 632 -20.64 -3.98 8.00
N LYS A 633 -21.92 -3.91 7.66
CA LYS A 633 -22.82 -5.05 7.46
C LYS A 633 -23.69 -4.79 6.23
N ALA A 634 -23.80 -5.79 5.34
CA ALA A 634 -24.72 -5.79 4.21
C ALA A 634 -25.54 -7.09 4.15
N GLU A 635 -26.85 -6.98 3.96
CA GLU A 635 -27.79 -8.10 3.80
C GLU A 635 -28.76 -7.81 2.64
N THR A 636 -29.34 -8.85 2.04
CA THR A 636 -30.40 -8.66 1.03
C THR A 636 -31.68 -8.13 1.69
N TYR A 637 -32.20 -7.01 1.18
CA TYR A 637 -33.50 -6.48 1.57
C TYR A 637 -34.54 -6.80 0.49
N THR A 638 -35.50 -7.65 0.82
CA THR A 638 -36.54 -8.15 -0.09
C THR A 638 -37.94 -7.63 0.22
N ASP A 639 -38.11 -6.81 1.27
CA ASP A 639 -39.42 -6.37 1.76
C ASP A 639 -40.01 -5.18 0.97
N PHE A 640 -39.70 -5.10 -0.33
CA PHE A 640 -40.20 -4.07 -1.23
C PHE A 640 -41.08 -4.65 -2.34
N THR A 641 -41.86 -3.77 -2.97
CA THR A 641 -42.53 -4.04 -4.25
C THR A 641 -42.51 -2.78 -5.09
N THR A 642 -42.24 -2.92 -6.39
CA THR A 642 -42.46 -1.86 -7.37
C THR A 642 -43.78 -2.10 -8.11
N ASP A 643 -44.24 -1.08 -8.84
CA ASP A 643 -45.36 -1.13 -9.77
C ASP A 643 -44.97 -0.31 -11.02
N PRO A 644 -44.78 -0.95 -12.20
CA PRO A 644 -44.82 -2.39 -12.49
C PRO A 644 -43.80 -3.23 -11.72
N GLY A 645 -43.97 -4.56 -11.76
CA GLY A 645 -43.19 -5.50 -10.96
C GLY A 645 -41.72 -5.60 -11.38
N LEU A 646 -40.84 -5.54 -10.37
CA LEU A 646 -39.42 -5.82 -10.47
C LEU A 646 -38.98 -6.74 -9.35
N LYS A 647 -37.90 -7.48 -9.62
CA LYS A 647 -37.25 -8.46 -8.75
C LYS A 647 -35.74 -8.45 -9.04
N PRO A 648 -34.89 -8.97 -8.13
CA PRO A 648 -33.49 -9.21 -8.44
C PRO A 648 -33.34 -10.26 -9.55
N GLU A 649 -32.58 -9.95 -10.60
CA GLU A 649 -32.32 -10.88 -11.72
C GLU A 649 -30.84 -10.89 -12.13
N LEU A 650 -30.30 -12.08 -12.42
CA LEU A 650 -28.99 -12.28 -13.06
C LEU A 650 -29.06 -12.33 -14.60
N ASN A 651 -30.23 -12.09 -15.19
CA ASN A 651 -30.36 -11.91 -16.64
C ASN A 651 -30.25 -10.42 -16.98
N GLU A 652 -29.10 -10.05 -17.53
CA GLU A 652 -28.70 -8.69 -17.95
C GLU A 652 -29.66 -8.10 -18.99
N ALA A 653 -30.38 -8.94 -19.74
CA ALA A 653 -31.40 -8.52 -20.71
C ALA A 653 -32.78 -8.18 -20.09
N LEU A 654 -32.96 -8.32 -18.77
CA LEU A 654 -34.21 -8.03 -18.05
C LEU A 654 -34.00 -6.95 -17.00
N SER A 655 -34.92 -5.98 -16.93
CA SER A 655 -34.99 -4.99 -15.84
C SER A 655 -34.96 -5.64 -14.45
N THR A 656 -34.39 -4.94 -13.48
CA THR A 656 -34.15 -5.49 -12.13
C THR A 656 -34.40 -4.46 -11.03
N ALA A 657 -34.73 -4.96 -9.84
CA ALA A 657 -34.64 -4.20 -8.60
C ALA A 657 -33.85 -5.02 -7.57
N ASN A 658 -32.67 -4.55 -7.20
CA ASN A 658 -31.77 -5.19 -6.25
C ASN A 658 -31.80 -4.43 -4.92
N GLY A 659 -32.24 -5.07 -3.83
CA GLY A 659 -32.41 -4.43 -2.53
C GLY A 659 -31.38 -4.86 -1.48
N PHE A 660 -30.90 -3.89 -0.71
CA PHE A 660 -29.85 -4.03 0.30
C PHE A 660 -30.26 -3.36 1.62
N ARG A 661 -29.97 -4.03 2.75
CA ARG A 661 -29.99 -3.48 4.11
C ARG A 661 -28.54 -3.30 4.55
N LEU A 662 -28.18 -2.10 4.99
CA LEU A 662 -26.81 -1.70 5.32
C LEU A 662 -26.77 -1.10 6.73
N ASP A 663 -25.90 -1.62 7.59
CA ASP A 663 -25.77 -1.22 9.02
C ASP A 663 -27.09 -1.19 9.81
N ASP A 664 -28.08 -1.96 9.35
CA ASP A 664 -29.49 -1.95 9.77
C ASP A 664 -30.26 -0.61 9.58
N ASP A 665 -29.59 0.53 9.64
CA ASP A 665 -30.17 1.88 9.55
C ASP A 665 -30.33 2.44 8.12
N ARG A 666 -29.77 1.78 7.10
CA ARG A 666 -29.91 2.19 5.69
C ARG A 666 -30.54 1.10 4.84
N VAL A 667 -31.39 1.53 3.90
CA VAL A 667 -31.93 0.67 2.83
C VAL A 667 -31.57 1.29 1.49
N VAL A 668 -30.99 0.50 0.59
CA VAL A 668 -30.72 0.90 -0.79
C VAL A 668 -31.46 -0.02 -1.74
N LEU A 669 -32.16 0.54 -2.73
CA LEU A 669 -32.57 -0.20 -3.93
C LEU A 669 -31.75 0.31 -5.12
N ALA A 670 -31.15 -0.59 -5.88
CA ALA A 670 -30.65 -0.30 -7.23
C ALA A 670 -31.70 -0.77 -8.25
N ILE A 671 -32.16 0.13 -9.11
CA ILE A 671 -33.19 -0.11 -10.11
C ILE A 671 -32.59 0.13 -11.49
N ASP A 672 -32.80 -0.81 -12.39
CA ASP A 672 -32.42 -0.74 -13.80
C ASP A 672 -33.64 -1.14 -14.63
N LEU A 673 -33.97 -0.29 -15.62
CA LEU A 673 -35.08 -0.45 -16.54
C LEU A 673 -34.56 -0.57 -17.98
N LYS A 674 -34.42 -1.80 -18.47
CA LYS A 674 -34.08 -2.10 -19.88
C LYS A 674 -35.25 -1.73 -20.78
N ARG A 675 -35.03 -0.88 -21.79
CA ARG A 675 -36.09 -0.44 -22.71
C ARG A 675 -36.37 -1.48 -23.79
N GLN A 676 -37.65 -1.70 -24.05
CA GLN A 676 -38.14 -2.50 -25.16
C GLN A 676 -38.58 -1.59 -26.30
N ASN A 677 -38.16 -1.94 -27.53
CA ASN A 677 -38.57 -1.37 -28.81
C ASN A 677 -38.38 0.17 -28.98
N GLN A 678 -38.83 0.70 -30.12
CA GLN A 678 -38.63 2.11 -30.52
C GLN A 678 -39.54 3.13 -29.79
N ALA A 679 -40.44 2.67 -28.92
CA ALA A 679 -41.33 3.52 -28.14
C ALA A 679 -40.91 3.66 -26.66
N ASP A 680 -39.67 3.32 -26.32
CA ASP A 680 -39.07 3.43 -24.98
C ASP A 680 -39.96 2.83 -23.88
N ILE A 681 -40.40 1.59 -24.09
CA ILE A 681 -41.34 0.92 -23.17
C ILE A 681 -40.56 0.02 -22.22
N PHE A 682 -40.65 0.25 -20.92
CA PHE A 682 -40.37 -0.80 -19.94
C PHE A 682 -41.63 -1.67 -19.79
N GLU A 683 -41.47 -3.00 -19.80
CA GLU A 683 -42.54 -4.00 -19.67
C GLU A 683 -42.14 -5.06 -18.63
N ASP A 684 -42.98 -5.27 -17.61
CA ASP A 684 -42.85 -6.44 -16.73
C ASP A 684 -43.30 -7.69 -17.50
N GLN A 685 -42.32 -8.49 -17.94
CA GLN A 685 -42.53 -9.74 -18.69
C GLN A 685 -43.34 -10.80 -17.92
N ALA A 686 -43.59 -10.63 -16.62
CA ALA A 686 -44.41 -11.54 -15.82
C ALA A 686 -45.91 -11.13 -15.74
N THR A 687 -46.24 -9.85 -15.94
CA THR A 687 -47.63 -9.34 -15.84
C THR A 687 -48.15 -8.72 -17.14
N GLY A 688 -47.28 -8.16 -17.97
CA GLY A 688 -47.62 -7.32 -19.13
C GLY A 688 -47.88 -5.85 -18.77
N ASP A 689 -47.58 -5.42 -17.54
CA ASP A 689 -47.70 -4.01 -17.13
C ASP A 689 -46.53 -3.18 -17.68
N THR A 690 -46.80 -1.95 -18.14
CA THR A 690 -45.81 -1.12 -18.85
C THR A 690 -45.63 0.28 -18.28
N ILE A 691 -44.44 0.84 -18.50
CA ILE A 691 -44.16 2.28 -18.40
C ILE A 691 -43.64 2.78 -19.75
N HIS A 692 -44.22 3.87 -20.24
CA HIS A 692 -43.75 4.60 -21.42
C HIS A 692 -42.77 5.70 -21.00
N LEU A 693 -41.47 5.51 -21.25
CA LEU A 693 -40.41 6.36 -20.71
C LEU A 693 -40.26 7.69 -21.46
N ASN A 694 -40.75 7.77 -22.69
CA ASN A 694 -40.82 9.00 -23.49
C ASN A 694 -42.12 9.80 -23.31
N PHE A 695 -43.04 9.38 -22.42
CA PHE A 695 -44.36 10.00 -22.27
C PHE A 695 -44.52 10.83 -20.98
N GLY A 696 -44.17 12.11 -21.07
CA GLY A 696 -44.35 13.08 -19.99
C GLY A 696 -43.34 12.89 -18.86
N ASN A 697 -43.83 12.84 -17.61
CA ASN A 697 -43.01 12.59 -16.41
C ASN A 697 -43.36 11.20 -15.84
N PRO A 698 -42.87 10.10 -16.43
CA PRO A 698 -43.17 8.74 -15.98
C PRO A 698 -42.60 8.49 -14.58
N THR A 699 -43.41 7.81 -13.76
CA THR A 699 -43.08 7.49 -12.37
C THR A 699 -43.32 6.02 -12.09
N MET A 700 -42.49 5.44 -11.24
CA MET A 700 -42.67 4.11 -10.68
C MET A 700 -43.18 4.25 -9.25
N THR A 701 -44.21 3.48 -8.88
CA THR A 701 -44.60 3.38 -7.46
C THR A 701 -43.67 2.39 -6.77
N VAL A 702 -43.00 2.80 -5.70
CA VAL A 702 -42.20 1.88 -4.87
C VAL A 702 -42.78 1.85 -3.46
N THR A 703 -43.00 0.65 -2.93
CA THR A 703 -43.50 0.41 -1.58
C THR A 703 -42.45 -0.35 -0.78
N LEU A 704 -41.95 0.26 0.29
CA LEU A 704 -40.90 -0.26 1.19
C LEU A 704 -41.54 -0.64 2.52
N ARG A 705 -41.30 -1.86 3.02
CA ARG A 705 -41.87 -2.42 4.27
C ARG A 705 -40.74 -2.72 5.25
N ASN A 706 -41.07 -2.90 6.53
CA ASN A 706 -40.09 -3.07 7.61
C ASN A 706 -39.04 -1.93 7.64
N VAL A 707 -39.51 -0.70 7.39
CA VAL A 707 -38.75 0.54 7.50
C VAL A 707 -39.33 1.41 8.60
N HIS A 708 -38.45 1.82 9.51
CA HIS A 708 -38.78 2.50 10.77
C HIS A 708 -38.33 3.97 10.68
N HIS A 709 -38.88 4.86 11.52
CA HIS A 709 -38.42 6.25 11.74
C HIS A 709 -37.67 6.95 10.58
N VAL A 710 -38.23 6.91 9.36
CA VAL A 710 -37.50 7.29 8.14
C VAL A 710 -37.12 8.77 8.19
N THR A 711 -35.81 9.04 8.17
CA THR A 711 -35.24 10.39 8.29
C THR A 711 -34.94 11.01 6.93
N SER A 712 -34.56 10.20 5.94
CA SER A 712 -34.43 10.62 4.54
C SER A 712 -34.80 9.51 3.55
N LEU A 713 -35.19 9.93 2.34
CA LEU A 713 -35.33 9.06 1.17
C LEU A 713 -34.96 9.88 -0.07
N ASP A 714 -33.85 9.54 -0.71
CA ASP A 714 -33.33 10.19 -1.91
C ASP A 714 -33.46 9.26 -3.13
N ARG A 715 -33.83 9.79 -4.30
CA ARG A 715 -33.41 9.22 -5.58
C ARG A 715 -31.97 9.66 -5.81
N VAL A 716 -31.11 8.73 -6.23
CA VAL A 716 -29.70 9.00 -6.53
C VAL A 716 -29.41 8.56 -7.95
N ASP A 717 -28.72 9.39 -8.73
CA ASP A 717 -28.33 9.08 -10.10
C ASP A 717 -27.02 8.28 -10.18
N LEU A 718 -26.54 8.02 -11.41
CA LEU A 718 -25.29 7.31 -11.68
C LEU A 718 -24.03 7.96 -11.09
N PHE A 719 -24.04 9.28 -10.86
CA PHE A 719 -22.89 10.06 -10.39
C PHE A 719 -23.01 10.50 -8.91
N GLY A 720 -24.05 10.04 -8.22
CA GLY A 720 -24.27 10.30 -6.80
C GLY A 720 -25.07 11.57 -6.49
N ASN A 721 -25.61 12.27 -7.50
CA ASN A 721 -26.46 13.43 -7.27
C ASN A 721 -27.78 12.99 -6.61
N LYS A 722 -28.18 13.69 -5.55
CA LYS A 722 -29.36 13.35 -4.74
C LYS A 722 -30.56 14.25 -5.05
N THR A 723 -31.69 13.63 -5.35
CA THR A 723 -33.01 14.27 -5.43
C THR A 723 -33.88 13.76 -4.27
N PRO A 724 -34.12 14.56 -3.22
CA PRO A 724 -34.99 14.17 -2.11
C PRO A 724 -36.41 13.86 -2.57
N LEU A 725 -36.95 12.72 -2.13
CA LEU A 725 -38.30 12.28 -2.45
C LEU A 725 -39.27 12.53 -1.29
N THR A 726 -40.57 12.60 -1.61
CA THR A 726 -41.64 12.63 -0.59
C THR A 726 -42.38 11.30 -0.59
N TRP A 727 -42.63 10.75 0.60
CA TRP A 727 -43.29 9.45 0.78
C TRP A 727 -44.55 9.57 1.64
N LYS A 728 -45.45 8.60 1.48
CA LYS A 728 -46.65 8.43 2.29
C LYS A 728 -46.44 7.23 3.21
N SER A 729 -46.56 7.43 4.51
CA SER A 729 -46.69 6.29 5.44
C SER A 729 -48.06 5.64 5.25
N THR A 730 -48.07 4.31 5.15
CA THR A 730 -49.29 3.48 5.04
C THR A 730 -49.61 2.76 6.36
N GLY A 731 -48.90 3.12 7.44
CA GLY A 731 -48.87 2.38 8.70
C GLY A 731 -47.93 1.17 8.64
N LYS A 732 -47.90 0.36 9.72
CA LYS A 732 -47.16 -0.91 9.80
C LYS A 732 -45.72 -0.86 9.23
N ASN A 733 -44.95 0.16 9.60
CA ASN A 733 -43.55 0.34 9.16
C ASN A 733 -43.39 0.22 7.63
N THR A 734 -44.37 0.74 6.89
CA THR A 734 -44.46 0.65 5.44
C THR A 734 -44.70 2.03 4.82
N ILE A 735 -43.83 2.44 3.90
CA ILE A 735 -43.97 3.68 3.15
C ILE A 735 -44.16 3.40 1.66
N GLN A 736 -44.84 4.31 0.97
CA GLN A 736 -44.99 4.31 -0.47
C GLN A 736 -44.48 5.65 -1.04
N VAL A 737 -43.68 5.58 -2.10
CA VAL A 737 -43.07 6.72 -2.78
C VAL A 737 -43.40 6.65 -4.28
N GLN A 738 -43.55 7.81 -4.91
CA GLN A 738 -43.57 7.95 -6.36
C GLN A 738 -42.18 8.39 -6.81
N VAL A 739 -41.55 7.60 -7.66
CA VAL A 739 -40.15 7.79 -8.07
C VAL A 739 -40.13 8.28 -9.51
N PRO A 740 -39.62 9.50 -9.79
CA PRO A 740 -39.33 9.93 -11.15
C PRO A 740 -38.31 8.96 -11.77
N ILE A 741 -38.64 8.40 -12.92
CA ILE A 741 -37.75 7.44 -13.58
C ILE A 741 -36.67 8.20 -14.35
N ILE A 742 -37.08 9.21 -15.12
CA ILE A 742 -36.19 10.07 -15.90
C ILE A 742 -35.27 10.86 -14.97
N ASP A 743 -33.97 10.84 -15.26
CA ASP A 743 -32.97 11.66 -14.59
C ASP A 743 -33.16 13.16 -14.83
N ALA A 744 -32.93 13.95 -13.77
CA ALA A 744 -33.01 15.41 -13.81
C ALA A 744 -31.67 16.08 -14.20
N ASP A 745 -30.55 15.37 -14.09
CA ASP A 745 -29.28 15.78 -14.69
C ASP A 745 -29.31 15.46 -16.20
N PRO A 746 -29.18 16.45 -17.10
CA PRO A 746 -29.25 16.20 -18.54
C PRO A 746 -28.13 15.28 -19.04
N THR A 747 -26.98 15.24 -18.36
CA THR A 747 -25.85 14.37 -18.70
C THR A 747 -26.18 12.90 -18.47
N VAL A 748 -26.89 12.59 -17.37
CA VAL A 748 -27.34 11.23 -17.06
C VAL A 748 -28.56 10.89 -17.93
N HIS A 749 -29.45 11.85 -18.17
CA HIS A 749 -30.58 11.68 -19.08
C HIS A 749 -30.12 11.27 -20.49
N ASP A 750 -29.22 12.04 -21.11
CA ASP A 750 -28.73 11.79 -22.47
C ASP A 750 -27.99 10.43 -22.57
N LEU A 751 -27.32 10.01 -21.48
CA LEU A 751 -26.69 8.69 -21.38
C LEU A 751 -27.74 7.56 -21.30
N ASN A 752 -28.80 7.74 -20.52
CA ASN A 752 -29.91 6.80 -20.46
C ASN A 752 -30.60 6.63 -21.83
N GLN A 753 -30.82 7.75 -22.55
CA GLN A 753 -31.33 7.72 -23.94
C GLN A 753 -30.40 6.94 -24.88
N THR A 754 -29.10 7.26 -24.85
CA THR A 754 -28.11 6.69 -25.79
C THR A 754 -27.99 5.17 -25.65
N GLU A 755 -28.06 4.66 -24.42
CA GLU A 755 -27.90 3.24 -24.10
C GLU A 755 -29.24 2.52 -23.83
N ASN A 756 -30.38 3.09 -24.23
CA ASN A 756 -31.73 2.47 -24.18
C ASN A 756 -32.09 1.81 -22.83
N GLU A 757 -31.80 2.49 -21.71
CA GLU A 757 -31.97 1.94 -20.36
C GLU A 757 -31.92 3.07 -19.32
N ASP A 758 -32.68 2.97 -18.23
CA ASP A 758 -32.67 3.96 -17.15
C ASP A 758 -32.26 3.31 -15.83
N VAL A 759 -31.12 3.73 -15.27
CA VAL A 759 -30.52 3.16 -14.05
C VAL A 759 -30.38 4.21 -12.96
N PHE A 760 -30.94 3.95 -11.79
CA PHE A 760 -30.92 4.85 -10.65
C PHE A 760 -31.07 4.10 -9.34
N TYR A 761 -30.83 4.80 -8.23
CA TYR A 761 -30.90 4.22 -6.89
C TYR A 761 -31.93 4.94 -6.03
N LEU A 762 -32.46 4.23 -5.04
CA LEU A 762 -33.15 4.81 -3.89
C LEU A 762 -32.27 4.61 -2.65
N SER A 763 -32.03 5.68 -1.90
CA SER A 763 -31.25 5.65 -0.65
C SER A 763 -32.13 6.15 0.49
N LEU A 764 -32.49 5.24 1.40
CA LEU A 764 -33.29 5.49 2.59
C LEU A 764 -32.42 5.44 3.83
N THR A 765 -32.61 6.41 4.74
CA THR A 765 -32.03 6.39 6.09
C THR A 765 -33.14 6.37 7.13
N GLN A 766 -32.94 5.59 8.20
CA GLN A 766 -33.81 5.48 9.38
C GLN A 766 -32.99 5.63 10.68
N GLY A 767 -33.65 5.52 11.83
CA GLY A 767 -33.04 5.57 13.17
C GLY A 767 -34.08 5.40 14.28
#